data_AF-A0A1I5AXD8-F1
#
_entry.id   AF-A0A1I5AXD8-F1
#
_cell.length_a   1.000
_cell.length_b   1.000
_cell.length_c   1.000
_cell.angle_alpha   90.00
_cell.angle_beta   90.00
_cell.angle_gamma   90.00
#
_symmetry.space_group_name_H-M   'P 1'
#
loop_
_entity.id
_entity.type
_entity.pdbx_description
1 polymer ?
#
loop_
_entity_poly.entity_id
_entity_poly.type
_entity_poly.pdbx_seq_one_letter_code
_entity_poly.pdbx_strand_id
1 'polypeptide(L)'
;MDVPKPLLDPPWKRRPAAAGPPGDEPILVPGLTPPDGRAVRWEPGERERWAKTRPYGSWQDDEWEEAAEKFRDGRMGYEPTRAGFLAQAPEHLARPLLAGWKPRVTWDFDHSLQPIVARYETDAWDVAFRLAKQNPFGTGPILLPFLSADVARLFADWLYRLKSAQEIARTWFGRHGLAAVPYLVPDALGKRVGPRRNAVKALRFIDGDVAGAARVHGDEAAAAVAALLAAAPPDAAPAEPPYTPPPLPKWLDLDALPGPALRGGGELAPDAVRNLLLAMTVPGSRGIDVNPVLDGAVEVCGREALAEFSRALFAAWLEAGLPGRSGFVLSMLGRFGDEETVRLLAPHIRRWPGESGGYGRAVHGLGVLAEIGGDVALTHISGIARKSKYKGLKAEAERRLEAVAKRERLTPDQLADRLVPRFGLDSAGTLTLDYGPRRFMVGFDEQLRPTIADEDGRPRKSLPKPGAKDDPDLAPAAHKRFAELKKDVRAVASGEVARLESSMVMGRAWTRVEFAEFLVGHPLMWHLARRLVWLSGDRAFRIAEDRTFADLDDDAVELPEAAAVQIAHPLRLGDSLGAWSELFADYEILQPFPQLGRPVRTLADGEAADGRLERFEGLTVPTGKILGLTRMGWRRGAPQDGGVEHWISWTLDPKVTVVVELSPGVAAGSVDLFPEQKIARVRAGRAAGEYHPSRTAENGLADLDAVLVSELLADLENLTAS
;
A
#
# COMPACT_ATOMS: atom_id res chain seq x y z
N MET A 1 34.60 2.44 -27.98
CA MET A 1 34.42 2.77 -26.55
C MET A 1 34.94 1.60 -25.76
N ASP A 2 35.76 1.85 -24.75
CA ASP A 2 36.25 0.78 -23.88
C ASP A 2 35.11 0.29 -22.98
N VAL A 3 34.94 -1.03 -22.90
CA VAL A 3 33.91 -1.65 -22.04
C VAL A 3 34.32 -1.46 -20.57
N PRO A 4 33.45 -0.92 -19.70
CA PRO A 4 33.75 -0.68 -18.29
C PRO A 4 34.32 -1.92 -17.59
N LYS A 5 35.38 -1.73 -16.81
CA LYS A 5 36.03 -2.80 -16.05
C LYS A 5 35.05 -3.67 -15.25
N PRO A 6 33.99 -3.14 -14.60
CA PRO A 6 33.01 -3.96 -13.89
C PRO A 6 32.25 -4.97 -14.78
N LEU A 7 32.06 -4.70 -16.06
CA LEU A 7 31.41 -5.62 -17.01
C LEU A 7 32.31 -6.78 -17.43
N LEU A 8 33.63 -6.62 -17.35
CA LEU A 8 34.60 -7.67 -17.69
C LEU A 8 35.10 -8.41 -16.43
N ASP A 9 35.26 -7.67 -15.33
CA ASP A 9 35.71 -8.11 -14.01
C ASP A 9 34.67 -7.78 -12.91
N PRO A 10 33.52 -8.48 -12.92
CA PRO A 10 32.44 -8.29 -11.96
C PRO A 10 32.85 -8.68 -10.54
N PRO A 11 32.14 -8.16 -9.51
CA PRO A 11 32.50 -8.36 -8.10
C PRO A 11 32.68 -9.83 -7.68
N TRP A 12 31.94 -10.76 -8.28
CA TRP A 12 32.03 -12.20 -7.97
C TRP A 12 33.18 -12.94 -8.67
N LYS A 13 33.87 -12.34 -9.66
CA LYS A 13 35.08 -12.91 -10.29
C LYS A 13 36.37 -12.47 -9.61
N ARG A 14 36.33 -11.44 -8.77
CA ARG A 14 37.49 -10.96 -8.03
C ARG A 14 37.92 -12.01 -7.00
N ARG A 15 39.13 -12.54 -7.16
CA ARG A 15 39.77 -13.35 -6.11
C ARG A 15 39.79 -12.51 -4.84
N PRO A 16 39.44 -13.05 -3.65
CA PRO A 16 39.73 -12.37 -2.40
C PRO A 16 41.21 -11.98 -2.42
N ALA A 17 41.55 -10.79 -1.94
CA ALA A 17 42.94 -10.49 -1.63
C ALA A 17 43.48 -11.66 -0.81
N ALA A 18 44.66 -12.19 -1.20
CA ALA A 18 45.28 -13.28 -0.48
C ALA A 18 45.23 -12.97 1.01
N ALA A 19 44.77 -13.92 1.82
CA ALA A 19 44.82 -13.79 3.27
C ALA A 19 46.22 -13.30 3.62
N GLY A 20 46.29 -12.12 4.26
CA GLY A 20 47.53 -11.66 4.86
C GLY A 20 48.09 -12.76 5.77
N PRO A 21 49.40 -12.74 6.07
CA PRO A 21 50.00 -13.74 6.95
C PRO A 21 49.22 -13.85 8.26
N PRO A 22 49.23 -15.01 8.95
CA PRO A 22 48.45 -15.25 10.15
C PRO A 22 48.95 -14.34 11.28
N GLY A 23 48.33 -13.17 11.40
CA GLY A 23 48.55 -12.21 12.47
C GLY A 23 47.22 -11.95 13.17
N ASP A 24 47.01 -12.64 14.29
CA ASP A 24 46.57 -12.03 15.55
C ASP A 24 46.16 -13.15 16.50
N GLU A 25 46.98 -13.37 17.52
CA GLU A 25 46.57 -14.14 18.68
C GLU A 25 45.27 -13.54 19.24
N PRO A 26 44.28 -14.35 19.64
CA PRO A 26 43.04 -13.82 20.17
C PRO A 26 43.34 -12.98 21.43
N ILE A 27 42.83 -11.75 21.47
CA ILE A 27 42.84 -10.93 22.68
C ILE A 27 41.86 -11.57 23.67
N LEU A 28 42.39 -12.17 24.73
CA LEU A 28 41.62 -12.91 25.73
C LEU A 28 41.77 -12.26 27.09
N VAL A 29 40.65 -12.06 27.78
CA VAL A 29 40.61 -11.64 29.18
C VAL A 29 39.78 -12.69 29.94
N PRO A 30 40.42 -13.63 30.66
CA PRO A 30 39.70 -14.71 31.34
C PRO A 30 38.91 -14.19 32.56
N GLY A 31 37.84 -14.90 32.93
CA GLY A 31 37.12 -14.66 34.19
C GLY A 31 36.03 -13.59 34.13
N LEU A 32 35.77 -12.99 32.96
CA LEU A 32 34.67 -12.03 32.80
C LEU A 32 33.30 -12.73 32.83
N THR A 33 32.35 -12.13 33.54
CA THR A 33 30.96 -12.58 33.62
C THR A 33 30.03 -11.45 33.18
N PRO A 34 28.99 -11.71 32.35
CA PRO A 34 28.06 -10.67 31.95
C PRO A 34 27.29 -10.15 33.18
N PRO A 35 26.78 -8.91 33.16
CA PRO A 35 25.94 -8.41 34.24
C PRO A 35 24.73 -9.32 34.48
N ASP A 36 24.37 -9.49 35.75
CA ASP A 36 23.22 -10.28 36.15
C ASP A 36 21.90 -9.56 35.87
N GLY A 37 20.84 -10.34 35.66
CA GLY A 37 19.47 -9.83 35.55
C GLY A 37 18.89 -9.79 34.14
N ARG A 38 17.58 -9.54 34.09
CA ARG A 38 16.79 -9.33 32.88
C ARG A 38 16.20 -7.93 32.97
N ALA A 39 16.33 -7.14 31.92
CA ALA A 39 15.72 -5.82 31.84
C ALA A 39 14.78 -5.73 30.64
N VAL A 40 13.81 -4.82 30.72
CA VAL A 40 12.93 -4.47 29.61
C VAL A 40 13.09 -2.97 29.32
N ARG A 41 13.30 -2.64 28.05
CA ARG A 41 13.46 -1.29 27.51
C ARG A 41 12.48 -1.09 26.38
N TRP A 42 11.44 -0.33 26.67
CA TRP A 42 10.40 0.03 25.73
C TRP A 42 10.77 1.30 24.98
N GLU A 43 10.46 1.34 23.69
CA GLU A 43 10.41 2.60 22.95
C GLU A 43 9.20 3.46 23.40
N PRO A 44 9.22 4.78 23.19
CA PRO A 44 8.09 5.64 23.52
C PRO A 44 6.76 5.13 22.93
N GLY A 45 5.78 4.92 23.81
CA GLY A 45 4.44 4.43 23.46
C GLY A 45 4.37 2.95 23.05
N GLU A 46 5.48 2.21 23.04
CA GLU A 46 5.51 0.82 22.56
C GLU A 46 4.77 -0.13 23.49
N ARG A 47 5.01 0.01 24.80
CA ARG A 47 4.35 -0.82 25.81
C ARG A 47 2.83 -0.62 25.76
N GLU A 48 2.38 0.61 25.62
CA GLU A 48 0.96 0.96 25.51
C GLU A 48 0.34 0.41 24.23
N ARG A 49 1.09 0.42 23.10
CA ARG A 49 0.64 -0.22 21.85
C ARG A 49 0.49 -1.73 22.03
N TRP A 50 1.48 -2.40 22.62
CA TRP A 50 1.44 -3.84 22.86
C TRP A 50 0.35 -4.25 23.85
N ALA A 51 0.13 -3.45 24.90
CA ALA A 51 -0.96 -3.65 25.85
C ALA A 51 -2.35 -3.49 25.22
N LYS A 52 -2.48 -2.64 24.19
CA LYS A 52 -3.72 -2.44 23.41
C LYS A 52 -3.95 -3.50 22.33
N THR A 53 -2.99 -4.38 22.07
CA THR A 53 -3.18 -5.49 21.13
C THR A 53 -4.31 -6.38 21.65
N ARG A 54 -5.42 -6.45 20.90
CA ARG A 54 -6.64 -7.16 21.30
C ARG A 54 -6.34 -8.62 21.61
N PRO A 55 -6.48 -9.07 22.86
CA PRO A 55 -6.31 -10.49 23.20
C PRO A 55 -7.44 -11.33 22.61
N TYR A 56 -7.19 -12.63 22.43
CA TYR A 56 -8.20 -13.56 21.94
C TYR A 56 -9.15 -14.00 23.06
N GLY A 57 -10.46 -14.00 22.79
CA GLY A 57 -11.49 -14.39 23.76
C GLY A 57 -11.94 -13.24 24.68
N SER A 58 -13.17 -13.34 25.16
CA SER A 58 -13.81 -12.44 26.13
C SER A 58 -14.21 -13.26 27.37
N TRP A 59 -14.15 -12.64 28.54
CA TRP A 59 -14.42 -13.29 29.82
C TRP A 59 -15.36 -12.40 30.64
N GLN A 60 -16.30 -12.99 31.35
CA GLN A 60 -17.11 -12.30 32.35
C GLN A 60 -16.41 -12.29 33.71
N ASP A 61 -16.76 -11.33 34.58
CA ASP A 61 -16.10 -11.14 35.88
C ASP A 61 -16.24 -12.35 36.84
N ASP A 62 -17.24 -13.21 36.65
CA ASP A 62 -17.48 -14.41 37.45
C ASP A 62 -16.84 -15.70 36.88
N GLU A 63 -16.26 -15.66 35.68
CA GLU A 63 -15.73 -16.85 35.00
C GLU A 63 -14.24 -17.13 35.28
N TRP A 64 -13.54 -16.21 35.94
CA TRP A 64 -12.07 -16.24 36.06
C TRP A 64 -11.52 -17.45 36.83
N GLU A 65 -12.17 -17.84 37.93
CA GLU A 65 -11.74 -18.96 38.77
C GLU A 65 -11.87 -20.30 38.04
N GLU A 66 -13.03 -20.56 37.42
CA GLU A 66 -13.26 -21.78 36.64
C GLU A 66 -12.32 -21.84 35.42
N ALA A 67 -12.08 -20.70 34.77
CA ALA A 67 -11.12 -20.61 33.68
C ALA A 67 -9.67 -20.88 34.13
N ALA A 68 -9.28 -20.40 35.32
CA ALA A 68 -7.98 -20.68 35.91
C ALA A 68 -7.80 -22.18 36.20
N GLU A 69 -8.83 -22.87 36.70
CA GLU A 69 -8.82 -24.33 36.87
C GLU A 69 -8.70 -25.06 35.53
N LYS A 70 -9.49 -24.69 34.53
CA LYS A 70 -9.39 -25.26 33.17
C LYS A 70 -8.01 -25.06 32.57
N PHE A 71 -7.36 -23.91 32.81
CA PHE A 71 -5.99 -23.66 32.39
C PHE A 71 -5.01 -24.58 33.11
N ARG A 72 -5.14 -24.74 34.43
CA ARG A 72 -4.25 -25.53 35.28
C ARG A 72 -4.29 -27.02 34.93
N ASP A 73 -5.48 -27.56 34.69
CA ASP A 73 -5.68 -28.99 34.39
C ASP A 73 -5.49 -29.33 32.90
N GLY A 74 -5.21 -28.32 32.06
CA GLY A 74 -5.02 -28.50 30.61
C GLY A 74 -6.31 -28.70 29.82
N ARG A 75 -7.49 -28.52 30.44
CA ARG A 75 -8.80 -28.55 29.77
C ARG A 75 -8.99 -27.37 28.81
N MET A 76 -8.24 -26.28 29.00
CA MET A 76 -8.15 -25.17 28.04
C MET A 76 -7.14 -25.51 26.91
N GLY A 77 -7.60 -26.24 25.89
CA GLY A 77 -6.73 -26.81 24.86
C GLY A 77 -6.22 -25.87 23.77
N TYR A 78 -6.84 -24.70 23.58
CA TYR A 78 -6.49 -23.76 22.51
C TYR A 78 -5.53 -22.66 22.99
N GLU A 79 -4.32 -22.60 22.41
CA GLU A 79 -3.25 -21.70 22.87
C GLU A 79 -3.59 -20.20 22.78
N PRO A 80 -4.29 -19.69 21.74
CA PRO A 80 -4.78 -18.31 21.76
C PRO A 80 -5.75 -18.01 22.91
N THR A 81 -6.62 -18.95 23.30
CA THR A 81 -7.49 -18.77 24.48
C THR A 81 -6.68 -18.71 25.77
N ARG A 82 -5.64 -19.56 25.91
CA ARG A 82 -4.71 -19.53 27.05
C ARG A 82 -3.94 -18.22 27.12
N ALA A 83 -3.45 -17.73 25.99
CA ALA A 83 -2.77 -16.44 25.91
C ALA A 83 -3.72 -15.28 26.24
N GLY A 84 -4.96 -15.34 25.72
CA GLY A 84 -6.03 -14.40 26.03
C GLY A 84 -6.42 -14.37 27.50
N PHE A 85 -6.47 -15.52 28.17
CA PHE A 85 -6.66 -15.63 29.61
C PHE A 85 -5.51 -14.94 30.35
N LEU A 86 -4.25 -15.27 30.03
CA LEU A 86 -3.09 -14.66 30.69
C LEU A 86 -3.03 -13.14 30.50
N ALA A 87 -3.45 -12.65 29.32
CA ALA A 87 -3.49 -11.23 29.02
C ALA A 87 -4.57 -10.46 29.80
N GLN A 88 -5.69 -11.09 30.15
CA GLN A 88 -6.88 -10.40 30.66
C GLN A 88 -7.22 -10.73 32.13
N ALA A 89 -6.99 -11.96 32.59
CA ALA A 89 -7.43 -12.42 33.91
C ALA A 89 -6.82 -11.62 35.08
N PRO A 90 -7.48 -11.60 36.26
CA PRO A 90 -6.91 -11.04 37.48
C PRO A 90 -5.49 -11.54 37.73
N GLU A 91 -4.59 -10.63 38.12
CA GLU A 91 -3.16 -10.92 38.15
C GLU A 91 -2.79 -12.09 39.08
N HIS A 92 -3.48 -12.23 40.20
CA HIS A 92 -3.27 -13.32 41.15
C HIS A 92 -3.59 -14.72 40.56
N LEU A 93 -4.43 -14.80 39.52
CA LEU A 93 -4.74 -16.04 38.81
C LEU A 93 -3.77 -16.28 37.64
N ALA A 94 -3.49 -15.24 36.85
CA ALA A 94 -2.68 -15.36 35.64
C ALA A 94 -1.18 -15.54 35.93
N ARG A 95 -0.62 -14.79 36.88
CA ARG A 95 0.83 -14.75 37.14
C ARG A 95 1.41 -16.12 37.56
N PRO A 96 0.77 -16.92 38.45
CA PRO A 96 1.25 -18.27 38.75
C PRO A 96 1.21 -19.22 37.55
N LEU A 97 0.20 -19.07 36.68
CA LEU A 97 0.01 -19.92 35.51
C LEU A 97 0.98 -19.58 34.37
N LEU A 98 1.37 -18.30 34.22
CA LEU A 98 2.38 -17.85 33.26
C LEU A 98 3.72 -18.56 33.47
N ALA A 99 4.17 -18.69 34.71
CA ALA A 99 5.45 -19.33 35.05
C ALA A 99 5.54 -20.80 34.59
N GLY A 100 4.41 -21.52 34.63
CA GLY A 100 4.29 -22.90 34.18
C GLY A 100 3.93 -23.06 32.69
N TRP A 101 3.58 -21.98 31.99
CA TRP A 101 3.03 -22.06 30.64
C TRP A 101 4.11 -22.36 29.59
N LYS A 102 3.90 -23.46 28.87
CA LYS A 102 4.81 -23.94 27.83
C LYS A 102 4.07 -24.21 26.52
N PRO A 103 3.64 -23.15 25.81
CA PRO A 103 2.89 -23.30 24.56
C PRO A 103 3.74 -24.02 23.51
N ARG A 104 3.09 -24.85 22.71
CA ARG A 104 3.69 -25.53 21.55
C ARG A 104 3.00 -25.05 20.28
N VAL A 105 3.48 -23.94 19.75
CA VAL A 105 2.97 -23.33 18.51
C VAL A 105 4.03 -23.36 17.43
N THR A 106 3.64 -23.68 16.20
CA THR A 106 4.53 -23.76 15.02
C THR A 106 4.28 -22.63 14.01
N TRP A 107 3.29 -21.78 14.28
CA TRP A 107 2.90 -20.63 13.46
C TRP A 107 3.26 -19.31 14.18
N ASP A 108 2.96 -18.18 13.53
CA ASP A 108 3.20 -16.87 14.13
C ASP A 108 2.27 -16.61 15.32
N PHE A 109 2.84 -16.16 16.43
CA PHE A 109 2.15 -16.05 17.71
C PHE A 109 2.53 -14.76 18.46
N ASP A 110 3.23 -13.85 17.79
CA ASP A 110 3.70 -12.59 18.34
C ASP A 110 2.57 -11.73 18.89
N HIS A 111 1.46 -11.58 18.14
CA HIS A 111 0.28 -10.80 18.52
C HIS A 111 -0.36 -11.30 19.83
N SER A 112 -0.34 -12.61 20.09
CA SER A 112 -0.86 -13.17 21.34
C SER A 112 0.09 -12.98 22.52
N LEU A 113 1.39 -12.79 22.27
CA LEU A 113 2.40 -12.56 23.31
C LEU A 113 2.55 -11.07 23.67
N GLN A 114 2.31 -10.15 22.74
CA GLN A 114 2.45 -8.70 22.96
C GLN A 114 1.75 -8.19 24.23
N PRO A 115 0.45 -8.45 24.47
CA PRO A 115 -0.22 -7.95 25.67
C PRO A 115 0.29 -8.63 26.94
N ILE A 116 0.77 -9.88 26.85
CA ILE A 116 1.37 -10.62 27.97
C ILE A 116 2.73 -10.01 28.33
N VAL A 117 3.59 -9.74 27.35
CA VAL A 117 4.90 -9.12 27.59
C VAL A 117 4.76 -7.69 28.08
N ALA A 118 3.82 -6.90 27.54
CA ALA A 118 3.55 -5.55 28.04
C ALA A 118 3.06 -5.53 29.49
N ARG A 119 2.31 -6.58 29.89
CA ARG A 119 1.73 -6.73 31.22
C ARG A 119 2.71 -7.28 32.26
N TYR A 120 3.46 -8.33 31.92
CA TYR A 120 4.29 -9.09 32.86
C TYR A 120 5.80 -8.92 32.66
N GLU A 121 6.23 -8.22 31.60
CA GLU A 121 7.62 -7.87 31.34
C GLU A 121 8.60 -9.04 31.53
N THR A 122 9.50 -8.97 32.53
CA THR A 122 10.52 -9.99 32.79
C THR A 122 9.95 -11.36 33.16
N ASP A 123 8.72 -11.43 33.69
CA ASP A 123 8.08 -12.70 34.04
C ASP A 123 7.57 -13.46 32.80
N ALA A 124 7.37 -12.75 31.68
CA ALA A 124 7.06 -13.36 30.39
C ALA A 124 8.33 -13.79 29.61
N TRP A 125 9.53 -13.52 30.14
CA TRP A 125 10.79 -13.74 29.42
C TRP A 125 10.97 -15.19 28.98
N ASP A 126 10.71 -16.18 29.86
CA ASP A 126 11.01 -17.59 29.56
C ASP A 126 10.12 -18.16 28.44
N VAL A 127 8.90 -17.66 28.28
CA VAL A 127 8.02 -18.03 27.16
C VAL A 127 8.40 -17.27 25.89
N ALA A 128 8.65 -15.96 26.00
CA ALA A 128 9.07 -15.10 24.90
C ALA A 128 10.38 -15.60 24.25
N PHE A 129 11.40 -15.85 25.07
CA PHE A 129 12.72 -16.31 24.62
C PHE A 129 12.66 -17.67 23.94
N ARG A 130 11.90 -18.61 24.52
CA ARG A 130 11.74 -19.96 23.96
C ARG A 130 11.06 -19.94 22.59
N LEU A 131 9.97 -19.19 22.46
CA LEU A 131 9.23 -19.11 21.20
C LEU A 131 10.02 -18.36 20.13
N ALA A 132 10.66 -17.24 20.47
CA ALA A 132 11.52 -16.50 19.55
C ALA A 132 12.69 -17.36 19.02
N LYS A 133 13.28 -18.22 19.86
CA LYS A 133 14.32 -19.17 19.43
C LYS A 133 13.80 -20.22 18.44
N GLN A 134 12.54 -20.65 18.57
CA GLN A 134 11.92 -21.65 17.70
C GLN A 134 11.49 -21.06 16.36
N ASN A 135 10.99 -19.82 16.35
CA ASN A 135 10.58 -19.11 15.13
C ASN A 135 11.19 -17.69 15.08
N PRO A 136 12.47 -17.56 14.69
CA PRO A 136 13.17 -16.27 14.67
C PRO A 136 12.53 -15.20 13.79
N PHE A 137 11.77 -15.59 12.76
CA PHE A 137 11.12 -14.65 11.84
C PHE A 137 9.76 -14.17 12.35
N GLY A 138 8.89 -15.09 12.81
CA GLY A 138 7.54 -14.74 13.28
C GLY A 138 7.54 -14.18 14.70
N THR A 139 8.02 -14.96 15.68
CA THR A 139 7.97 -14.57 17.10
C THR A 139 9.23 -13.87 17.60
N GLY A 140 10.30 -13.82 16.79
CA GLY A 140 11.54 -13.09 17.11
C GLY A 140 11.36 -11.63 17.56
N PRO A 141 10.47 -10.83 16.94
CA PRO A 141 10.21 -9.44 17.34
C PRO A 141 9.76 -9.26 18.80
N ILE A 142 9.21 -10.31 19.44
CA ILE A 142 8.78 -10.22 20.84
C ILE A 142 9.96 -9.97 21.80
N LEU A 143 11.19 -10.27 21.38
CA LEU A 143 12.41 -10.05 22.16
C LEU A 143 12.99 -8.64 22.03
N LEU A 144 12.46 -7.79 21.14
CA LEU A 144 12.97 -6.43 20.92
C LEU A 144 13.15 -5.60 22.21
N PRO A 145 12.20 -5.57 23.16
CA PRO A 145 12.37 -4.78 24.37
C PRO A 145 13.24 -5.46 25.44
N PHE A 146 13.55 -6.76 25.32
CA PHE A 146 14.31 -7.46 26.34
C PHE A 146 15.83 -7.25 26.21
N LEU A 147 16.48 -7.02 27.34
CA LEU A 147 17.93 -6.87 27.45
C LEU A 147 18.46 -7.83 28.53
N SER A 148 19.23 -8.83 28.10
CA SER A 148 19.93 -9.79 28.95
C SER A 148 21.08 -10.45 28.20
N ALA A 149 21.95 -11.17 28.91
CA ALA A 149 23.05 -11.92 28.31
C ALA A 149 22.58 -12.92 27.24
N ASP A 150 21.52 -13.66 27.52
CA ASP A 150 20.99 -14.67 26.62
C ASP A 150 20.36 -14.07 25.36
N VAL A 151 19.68 -12.93 25.50
CA VAL A 151 19.11 -12.19 24.35
C VAL A 151 20.24 -11.60 23.50
N ALA A 152 21.24 -10.94 24.12
CA ALA A 152 22.39 -10.40 23.40
C ALA A 152 23.14 -11.49 22.61
N ARG A 153 23.34 -12.67 23.21
CA ARG A 153 23.95 -13.84 22.54
C ARG A 153 23.12 -14.35 21.38
N LEU A 154 21.79 -14.45 21.55
CA LEU A 154 20.88 -14.92 20.51
C LEU A 154 20.88 -13.96 19.32
N PHE A 155 20.82 -12.65 19.59
CA PHE A 155 20.84 -11.60 18.58
C PHE A 155 22.20 -11.46 17.90
N ALA A 156 23.30 -11.65 18.61
CA ALA A 156 24.64 -11.72 18.02
C ALA A 156 24.77 -12.94 17.08
N ASP A 157 24.21 -14.09 17.45
CA ASP A 157 24.13 -15.26 16.57
C ASP A 157 23.25 -15.01 15.34
N TRP A 158 22.09 -14.37 15.48
CA TRP A 158 21.23 -14.03 14.35
C TRP A 158 21.90 -13.04 13.38
N LEU A 159 22.51 -11.97 13.92
CA LEU A 159 23.29 -11.00 13.16
C LEU A 159 24.43 -11.68 12.40
N TYR A 160 25.04 -12.70 13.00
CA TYR A 160 26.15 -13.42 12.41
C TYR A 160 25.72 -14.42 11.33
N ARG A 161 24.76 -15.31 11.63
CA ARG A 161 24.48 -16.56 10.92
C ARG A 161 23.15 -16.58 10.15
N LEU A 162 22.10 -15.94 10.66
CA LEU A 162 20.72 -16.22 10.24
C LEU A 162 20.13 -15.10 9.38
N LYS A 163 20.23 -15.23 8.05
CA LYS A 163 19.79 -14.20 7.09
C LYS A 163 18.35 -13.72 7.29
N SER A 164 17.43 -14.63 7.61
CA SER A 164 16.01 -14.29 7.84
C SER A 164 15.76 -13.47 9.11
N ALA A 165 16.70 -13.42 10.05
CA ALA A 165 16.59 -12.68 11.32
C ALA A 165 17.64 -11.57 11.47
N GLN A 166 18.46 -11.32 10.45
CA GLN A 166 19.51 -10.30 10.49
C GLN A 166 18.94 -8.88 10.63
N GLU A 167 17.82 -8.59 9.98
CA GLU A 167 17.16 -7.28 10.06
C GLU A 167 16.65 -7.02 11.48
N ILE A 168 15.93 -7.98 12.07
CA ILE A 168 15.48 -7.92 13.47
C ILE A 168 16.68 -7.78 14.41
N ALA A 169 17.79 -8.45 14.10
CA ALA A 169 19.00 -8.36 14.91
C ALA A 169 19.61 -6.95 14.88
N ARG A 170 19.70 -6.32 13.71
CA ARG A 170 20.14 -4.93 13.55
C ARG A 170 19.22 -3.97 14.30
N THR A 171 17.90 -4.17 14.23
CA THR A 171 16.91 -3.36 14.96
C THR A 171 17.15 -3.41 16.47
N TRP A 172 17.41 -4.59 17.04
CA TRP A 172 17.71 -4.72 18.47
C TRP A 172 19.02 -4.04 18.88
N PHE A 173 20.10 -4.23 18.10
CA PHE A 173 21.36 -3.54 18.40
C PHE A 173 21.26 -2.02 18.21
N GLY A 174 20.46 -1.54 17.25
CA GLY A 174 20.15 -0.11 17.10
C GLY A 174 19.35 0.44 18.28
N ARG A 175 18.41 -0.34 18.83
CA ARG A 175 17.62 0.02 20.02
C ARG A 175 18.48 0.10 21.29
N HIS A 176 19.27 -0.94 21.58
CA HIS A 176 19.98 -1.05 22.85
C HIS A 176 21.37 -0.42 22.82
N GLY A 177 21.98 -0.27 21.64
CA GLY A 177 23.26 0.41 21.43
C GLY A 177 24.32 -0.01 22.46
N LEU A 178 24.93 0.99 23.10
CA LEU A 178 25.96 0.80 24.13
C LEU A 178 25.49 -0.03 25.35
N ALA A 179 24.18 -0.09 25.64
CA ALA A 179 23.66 -0.89 26.75
C ALA A 179 23.78 -2.41 26.50
N ALA A 180 23.94 -2.84 25.23
CA ALA A 180 24.19 -4.25 24.90
C ALA A 180 25.66 -4.67 25.13
N VAL A 181 26.59 -3.72 25.16
CA VAL A 181 28.04 -3.99 25.22
C VAL A 181 28.44 -4.83 26.43
N PRO A 182 28.02 -4.52 27.68
CA PRO A 182 28.39 -5.33 28.84
C PRO A 182 27.98 -6.81 28.73
N TYR A 183 26.93 -7.12 27.96
CA TYR A 183 26.47 -8.50 27.79
C TYR A 183 27.28 -9.29 26.73
N LEU A 184 27.97 -8.60 25.82
CA LEU A 184 28.74 -9.18 24.73
C LEU A 184 30.23 -9.38 25.08
N VAL A 185 30.79 -8.49 25.91
CA VAL A 185 32.22 -8.46 26.26
C VAL A 185 32.77 -9.80 26.78
N PRO A 186 32.10 -10.52 27.70
CA PRO A 186 32.59 -11.81 28.19
C PRO A 186 32.76 -12.87 27.10
N ASP A 187 31.90 -12.89 26.09
CA ASP A 187 32.04 -13.81 24.95
C ASP A 187 33.06 -13.28 23.92
N ALA A 188 33.14 -11.96 23.70
CA ALA A 188 34.10 -11.33 22.79
C ALA A 188 35.56 -11.51 23.22
N LEU A 189 35.83 -11.52 24.53
CA LEU A 189 37.17 -11.74 25.11
C LEU A 189 37.36 -13.19 25.61
N GLY A 190 36.41 -14.07 25.29
CA GLY A 190 36.38 -15.46 25.74
C GLY A 190 37.14 -16.43 24.84
N LYS A 191 37.47 -17.60 25.39
CA LYS A 191 38.22 -18.67 24.67
C LYS A 191 37.42 -19.33 23.54
N ARG A 192 36.08 -19.31 23.60
CA ARG A 192 35.19 -20.03 22.67
C ARG A 192 35.07 -19.29 21.33
N VAL A 193 35.56 -19.90 20.25
CA VAL A 193 35.64 -19.29 18.91
C VAL A 193 34.28 -18.83 18.36
N GLY A 194 33.23 -19.66 18.44
CA GLY A 194 31.90 -19.32 17.90
C GLY A 194 31.26 -18.09 18.58
N PRO A 195 30.99 -18.15 19.90
CA PRO A 195 30.48 -17.01 20.68
C PRO A 195 31.34 -15.75 20.53
N ARG A 196 32.68 -15.90 20.55
CA ARG A 196 33.61 -14.79 20.32
C ARG A 196 33.36 -14.09 18.99
N ARG A 197 33.32 -14.84 17.89
CA ARG A 197 33.09 -14.26 16.55
C ARG A 197 31.75 -13.52 16.46
N ASN A 198 30.69 -14.09 17.01
CA ASN A 198 29.37 -13.48 17.03
C ASN A 198 29.38 -12.16 17.83
N ALA A 199 29.95 -12.20 19.04
CA ALA A 199 30.03 -11.04 19.92
C ALA A 199 30.91 -9.92 19.34
N VAL A 200 32.06 -10.25 18.74
CA VAL A 200 32.93 -9.28 18.07
C VAL A 200 32.24 -8.60 16.89
N LYS A 201 31.50 -9.36 16.07
CA LYS A 201 30.70 -8.78 14.98
C LYS A 201 29.63 -7.83 15.52
N ALA A 202 28.95 -8.21 16.60
CA ALA A 202 27.95 -7.37 17.25
C ALA A 202 28.56 -6.09 17.86
N LEU A 203 29.70 -6.18 18.55
CA LEU A 203 30.40 -5.02 19.12
C LEU A 203 30.81 -4.01 18.04
N ARG A 204 31.25 -4.47 16.87
CA ARG A 204 31.58 -3.60 15.73
C ARG A 204 30.38 -2.98 15.04
N PHE A 205 29.19 -3.55 15.23
CA PHE A 205 27.94 -3.03 14.68
C PHE A 205 27.35 -1.93 15.56
N ILE A 206 27.70 -1.88 16.85
CA ILE A 206 27.18 -0.89 17.79
C ILE A 206 27.94 0.43 17.61
N ASP A 207 27.21 1.51 17.35
CA ASP A 207 27.75 2.86 17.27
C ASP A 207 28.01 3.45 18.67
N GLY A 208 29.03 4.31 18.78
CA GLY A 208 29.39 5.05 20.00
C GLY A 208 30.64 4.54 20.72
N ASP A 209 30.84 4.97 21.96
CA ASP A 209 32.00 4.59 22.79
C ASP A 209 31.86 3.16 23.37
N VAL A 210 32.02 2.16 22.51
CA VAL A 210 31.93 0.74 22.86
C VAL A 210 33.03 0.33 23.86
N ALA A 211 34.23 0.90 23.74
CA ALA A 211 35.30 0.65 24.71
C ALA A 211 34.96 1.22 26.09
N GLY A 212 34.40 2.42 26.16
CA GLY A 212 33.91 3.01 27.40
C GLY A 212 32.78 2.20 28.03
N ALA A 213 31.84 1.70 27.23
CA ALA A 213 30.76 0.82 27.70
C ALA A 213 31.27 -0.54 28.21
N ALA A 214 32.41 -1.02 27.70
CA ALA A 214 33.05 -2.25 28.19
C ALA A 214 33.73 -2.09 29.56
N ARG A 215 33.97 -0.86 30.04
CA ARG A 215 34.65 -0.56 31.33
C ARG A 215 33.89 -1.08 32.55
N VAL A 216 32.60 -1.45 32.41
CA VAL A 216 31.85 -2.19 33.45
C VAL A 216 32.57 -3.49 33.86
N HIS A 217 33.37 -4.07 32.97
CA HIS A 217 34.20 -5.27 33.21
C HIS A 217 35.64 -4.96 33.62
N GLY A 218 35.96 -3.70 33.95
CA GLY A 218 37.30 -3.23 34.30
C GLY A 218 38.06 -2.58 33.14
N ASP A 219 39.13 -1.84 33.47
CA ASP A 219 39.93 -1.10 32.49
C ASP A 219 40.70 -2.04 31.53
N GLU A 220 41.08 -3.23 31.99
CA GLU A 220 41.69 -4.27 31.14
C GLU A 220 40.73 -4.72 30.03
N ALA A 221 39.44 -4.95 30.35
CA ALA A 221 38.43 -5.32 29.38
C ALA A 221 38.13 -4.17 28.40
N ALA A 222 38.08 -2.93 28.90
CA ALA A 222 37.91 -1.74 28.04
C ALA A 222 39.08 -1.57 27.06
N ALA A 223 40.32 -1.73 27.52
CA ALA A 223 41.51 -1.68 26.68
C ALA A 223 41.54 -2.82 25.66
N ALA A 224 41.17 -4.04 26.07
CA ALA A 224 41.06 -5.20 25.19
C ALA A 224 40.00 -5.02 24.10
N VAL A 225 38.83 -4.46 24.44
CA VAL A 225 37.78 -4.11 23.48
C VAL A 225 38.23 -2.99 22.54
N ALA A 226 38.88 -1.95 23.05
CA ALA A 226 39.44 -0.88 22.23
C ALA A 226 40.46 -1.44 21.20
N ALA A 227 41.37 -2.30 21.65
CA ALA A 227 42.34 -2.98 20.78
C ALA A 227 41.65 -3.87 19.74
N LEU A 228 40.60 -4.60 20.13
CA LEU A 228 39.82 -5.46 19.24
C LEU A 228 39.03 -4.68 18.17
N LEU A 229 38.54 -3.48 18.51
CA LEU A 229 37.84 -2.59 17.58
C LEU A 229 38.81 -1.82 16.68
N ALA A 230 39.99 -1.46 17.20
CA ALA A 230 41.06 -0.79 16.46
C ALA A 230 41.81 -1.72 15.50
N ALA A 231 41.90 -3.01 15.85
CA ALA A 231 42.36 -4.03 14.92
C ALA A 231 41.45 -4.00 13.68
N ALA A 232 42.08 -4.00 12.50
CA ALA A 232 41.35 -4.14 11.24
C ALA A 232 40.34 -5.28 11.38
N PRO A 233 39.10 -5.14 10.88
CA PRO A 233 38.17 -6.26 10.90
C PRO A 233 38.92 -7.45 10.31
N PRO A 234 38.96 -8.63 10.98
CA PRO A 234 39.29 -9.83 10.26
C PRO A 234 38.31 -9.84 9.10
N ASP A 235 38.83 -9.75 7.88
CA ASP A 235 38.15 -10.12 6.66
C ASP A 235 37.82 -11.61 6.77
N ALA A 236 36.85 -11.93 7.64
CA ALA A 236 36.46 -13.27 8.00
C ALA A 236 35.14 -13.29 8.82
N ALA A 237 34.09 -12.59 8.37
CA ALA A 237 32.89 -13.40 8.09
C ALA A 237 33.43 -14.52 7.19
N PRO A 238 33.26 -15.81 7.55
CA PRO A 238 33.95 -16.89 6.86
C PRO A 238 33.87 -16.57 5.39
N ALA A 239 35.01 -16.53 4.68
CA ALA A 239 35.00 -16.30 3.24
C ALA A 239 33.86 -17.17 2.73
N GLU A 240 32.70 -16.56 2.46
CA GLU A 240 31.65 -17.27 1.77
C GLU A 240 32.44 -17.66 0.50
N PRO A 241 32.50 -18.94 0.14
CA PRO A 241 33.13 -19.30 -1.12
C PRO A 241 32.63 -18.28 -2.13
N PRO A 242 33.55 -17.56 -2.83
CA PRO A 242 33.23 -16.34 -3.55
C PRO A 242 31.91 -16.58 -4.25
N TYR A 243 30.89 -15.78 -3.93
CA TYR A 243 29.52 -16.10 -4.32
C TYR A 243 29.52 -16.36 -5.82
N THR A 244 29.42 -17.64 -6.19
CA THR A 244 29.35 -18.01 -7.59
C THR A 244 27.89 -17.81 -7.96
N PRO A 245 27.56 -16.82 -8.80
CA PRO A 245 26.19 -16.69 -9.26
C PRO A 245 25.82 -18.01 -9.96
N PRO A 246 24.59 -18.50 -9.77
CA PRO A 246 24.16 -19.74 -10.39
C PRO A 246 24.45 -19.67 -11.89
N PRO A 247 24.94 -20.77 -12.50
CA PRO A 247 25.20 -20.77 -13.93
C PRO A 247 23.91 -20.43 -14.67
N LEU A 248 24.06 -19.69 -15.78
CA LEU A 248 22.92 -19.42 -16.66
C LEU A 248 22.31 -20.75 -17.12
N PRO A 249 20.97 -20.81 -17.20
CA PRO A 249 20.28 -22.06 -17.47
C PRO A 249 20.54 -22.53 -18.90
N LYS A 250 20.57 -23.86 -19.11
CA LYS A 250 20.92 -24.48 -20.41
C LYS A 250 19.98 -24.13 -21.57
N TRP A 251 18.79 -23.64 -21.30
CA TRP A 251 17.86 -23.20 -22.35
C TRP A 251 18.33 -21.91 -23.03
N LEU A 252 19.16 -21.12 -22.34
CA LEU A 252 19.62 -19.83 -22.82
C LEU A 252 20.84 -20.01 -23.71
N ASP A 253 20.63 -19.82 -25.00
CA ASP A 253 21.70 -19.69 -25.99
C ASP A 253 22.00 -18.20 -26.19
N LEU A 254 23.18 -17.75 -25.76
CA LEU A 254 23.58 -16.34 -25.88
C LEU A 254 24.01 -15.98 -27.30
N ASP A 255 24.47 -16.97 -28.09
CA ASP A 255 24.93 -16.72 -29.46
C ASP A 255 23.75 -16.60 -30.42
N ALA A 256 22.57 -17.11 -30.03
CA ALA A 256 21.31 -16.97 -30.76
C ALA A 256 20.54 -15.68 -30.44
N LEU A 257 20.93 -14.94 -29.40
CA LEU A 257 20.30 -13.67 -29.01
C LEU A 257 21.02 -12.48 -29.66
N PRO A 258 20.30 -11.47 -30.15
CA PRO A 258 20.94 -10.22 -30.57
C PRO A 258 21.58 -9.56 -29.35
N GLY A 259 22.88 -9.21 -29.43
CA GLY A 259 23.57 -8.54 -28.33
C GLY A 259 23.07 -7.09 -28.14
N PRO A 260 23.16 -6.52 -26.93
CA PRO A 260 22.88 -5.10 -26.72
C PRO A 260 23.79 -4.23 -27.58
N ALA A 261 23.21 -3.37 -28.42
CA ALA A 261 23.97 -2.44 -29.26
C ALA A 261 24.79 -1.46 -28.41
N LEU A 262 26.04 -1.20 -28.80
CA LEU A 262 26.88 -0.16 -28.21
C LEU A 262 26.52 1.20 -28.82
N ARG A 263 26.58 2.27 -28.03
CA ARG A 263 26.41 3.65 -28.51
C ARG A 263 27.42 4.05 -29.59
N GLY A 264 28.55 3.36 -29.66
CA GLY A 264 29.61 3.56 -30.67
C GLY A 264 29.53 2.64 -31.89
N GLY A 265 28.45 1.86 -32.02
CA GLY A 265 28.30 0.82 -33.05
C GLY A 265 28.87 -0.54 -32.63
N GLY A 266 28.30 -1.61 -33.19
CA GLY A 266 28.60 -2.99 -32.79
C GLY A 266 27.81 -3.45 -31.56
N GLU A 267 28.08 -4.66 -31.10
CA GLU A 267 27.37 -5.30 -29.97
C GLU A 267 28.28 -5.43 -28.75
N LEU A 268 27.67 -5.46 -27.57
CA LEU A 268 28.35 -5.74 -26.32
C LEU A 268 28.96 -7.15 -26.37
N ALA A 269 30.24 -7.28 -26.00
CA ALA A 269 30.96 -8.54 -26.06
C ALA A 269 30.22 -9.67 -25.29
N PRO A 270 30.19 -10.92 -25.78
CA PRO A 270 29.44 -12.03 -25.16
C PRO A 270 29.75 -12.25 -23.67
N ASP A 271 31.01 -12.10 -23.26
CA ASP A 271 31.41 -12.22 -21.85
C ASP A 271 30.82 -11.11 -20.97
N ALA A 272 30.69 -9.89 -21.49
CA ALA A 272 30.07 -8.77 -20.80
C ALA A 272 28.55 -8.96 -20.70
N VAL A 273 27.90 -9.45 -21.76
CA VAL A 273 26.48 -9.85 -21.74
C VAL A 273 26.25 -10.94 -20.69
N ARG A 274 27.11 -11.96 -20.66
CA ARG A 274 27.04 -13.03 -19.65
C ARG A 274 27.18 -12.48 -18.23
N ASN A 275 28.12 -11.59 -17.99
CA ASN A 275 28.31 -10.98 -16.66
C ASN A 275 27.13 -10.08 -16.26
N LEU A 276 26.54 -9.34 -17.20
CA LEU A 276 25.33 -8.56 -16.98
C LEU A 276 24.17 -9.46 -16.52
N LEU A 277 23.93 -10.57 -17.22
CA LEU A 277 22.87 -11.52 -16.85
C LEU A 277 23.13 -12.19 -15.50
N LEU A 278 24.39 -12.53 -15.19
CA LEU A 278 24.74 -13.07 -13.87
C LEU A 278 24.51 -12.06 -12.75
N ALA A 279 24.73 -10.76 -12.98
CA ALA A 279 24.42 -9.71 -12.02
C ALA A 279 22.94 -9.76 -11.59
N MET A 280 22.04 -10.07 -12.52
CA MET A 280 20.59 -10.19 -12.26
C MET A 280 20.19 -11.46 -11.50
N THR A 281 21.11 -12.42 -11.36
CA THR A 281 20.90 -13.63 -10.54
C THR A 281 21.36 -13.43 -9.09
N VAL A 282 22.10 -12.36 -8.80
CA VAL A 282 22.63 -12.06 -7.46
C VAL A 282 21.50 -11.54 -6.56
N PRO A 283 21.15 -12.24 -5.45
CA PRO A 283 20.15 -11.73 -4.53
C PRO A 283 20.66 -10.50 -3.78
N GLY A 284 19.89 -9.42 -3.72
CA GLY A 284 20.25 -8.19 -2.99
C GLY A 284 20.58 -8.41 -1.50
N SER A 285 20.04 -9.47 -0.89
CA SER A 285 20.35 -9.89 0.49
C SER A 285 21.79 -10.40 0.69
N ARG A 286 22.60 -10.52 -0.37
CA ARG A 286 24.01 -10.90 -0.30
C ARG A 286 24.95 -9.72 -0.03
N GLY A 287 24.48 -8.48 -0.12
CA GLY A 287 25.33 -7.30 0.06
C GLY A 287 26.44 -7.16 -1.00
N ILE A 288 26.30 -7.87 -2.13
CA ILE A 288 27.17 -7.73 -3.29
C ILE A 288 26.60 -6.59 -4.13
N ASP A 289 27.35 -5.51 -4.26
CA ASP A 289 26.94 -4.37 -5.07
C ASP A 289 27.13 -4.69 -6.57
N VAL A 290 26.01 -4.96 -7.25
CA VAL A 290 25.98 -5.21 -8.70
C VAL A 290 25.79 -3.94 -9.51
N ASN A 291 25.50 -2.79 -8.88
CA ASN A 291 25.20 -1.55 -9.59
C ASN A 291 26.32 -1.12 -10.55
N PRO A 292 27.63 -1.25 -10.22
CA PRO A 292 28.69 -0.90 -11.17
C PRO A 292 28.64 -1.69 -12.49
N VAL A 293 28.12 -2.93 -12.48
CA VAL A 293 27.92 -3.73 -13.70
C VAL A 293 26.72 -3.21 -14.50
N LEU A 294 25.63 -2.90 -13.80
CA LEU A 294 24.38 -2.43 -14.42
C LEU A 294 24.56 -1.02 -15.01
N ASP A 295 25.18 -0.13 -14.26
CA ASP A 295 25.39 1.27 -14.65
C ASP A 295 26.43 1.35 -15.77
N GLY A 296 27.48 0.51 -15.73
CA GLY A 296 28.43 0.37 -16.83
C GLY A 296 27.77 -0.12 -18.12
N ALA A 297 26.77 -1.01 -18.06
CA ALA A 297 26.01 -1.42 -19.24
C ALA A 297 25.19 -0.26 -19.81
N VAL A 298 24.54 0.52 -18.96
CA VAL A 298 23.76 1.71 -19.38
C VAL A 298 24.66 2.77 -20.03
N GLU A 299 25.88 2.94 -19.52
CA GLU A 299 26.87 3.87 -20.05
C GLU A 299 27.22 3.52 -21.51
N VAL A 300 27.56 2.26 -21.79
CA VAL A 300 28.06 1.86 -23.13
C VAL A 300 26.98 1.49 -24.13
N CYS A 301 25.83 0.96 -23.71
CA CYS A 301 24.74 0.57 -24.59
C CYS A 301 23.62 1.61 -24.68
N GLY A 302 23.40 2.38 -23.61
CA GLY A 302 22.17 3.16 -23.47
C GLY A 302 20.99 2.30 -22.99
N ARG A 303 19.93 2.97 -22.50
CA ARG A 303 18.77 2.28 -21.92
C ARG A 303 17.91 1.59 -22.98
N GLU A 304 17.75 2.20 -24.15
CA GLU A 304 16.91 1.67 -25.24
C GLU A 304 17.42 0.32 -25.75
N ALA A 305 18.72 0.21 -26.08
CA ALA A 305 19.33 -1.05 -26.50
C ALA A 305 19.24 -2.16 -25.42
N LEU A 306 19.35 -1.79 -24.13
CA LEU A 306 19.18 -2.74 -23.02
C LEU A 306 17.71 -3.15 -22.83
N ALA A 307 16.75 -2.27 -23.12
CA ALA A 307 15.33 -2.57 -23.10
C ALA A 307 14.98 -3.57 -24.22
N GLU A 308 15.44 -3.33 -25.44
CA GLU A 308 15.31 -4.24 -26.59
C GLU A 308 15.90 -5.61 -26.28
N PHE A 309 17.12 -5.67 -25.76
CA PHE A 309 17.76 -6.92 -25.34
C PHE A 309 16.95 -7.65 -24.26
N SER A 310 16.42 -6.91 -23.27
CA SER A 310 15.60 -7.50 -22.22
C SER A 310 14.31 -8.11 -22.78
N ARG A 311 13.68 -7.48 -23.79
CA ARG A 311 12.51 -8.03 -24.50
C ARG A 311 12.88 -9.25 -25.34
N ALA A 312 14.02 -9.26 -26.03
CA ALA A 312 14.50 -10.42 -26.77
C ALA A 312 14.78 -11.62 -25.84
N LEU A 313 15.41 -11.39 -24.69
CA LEU A 313 15.63 -12.41 -23.65
C LEU A 313 14.30 -12.98 -23.12
N PHE A 314 13.29 -12.13 -22.94
CA PHE A 314 11.96 -12.56 -22.52
C PHE A 314 11.24 -13.40 -23.60
N ALA A 315 11.36 -13.03 -24.87
CA ALA A 315 10.83 -13.80 -25.99
C ALA A 315 11.46 -15.21 -26.05
N ALA A 316 12.79 -15.30 -25.95
CA ALA A 316 13.48 -16.59 -25.89
C ALA A 316 13.06 -17.45 -24.68
N TRP A 317 12.82 -16.83 -23.52
CA TRP A 317 12.32 -17.54 -22.35
C TRP A 317 10.89 -18.08 -22.54
N LEU A 318 10.03 -17.34 -23.27
CA LEU A 318 8.70 -17.80 -23.65
C LEU A 318 8.76 -18.98 -24.61
N GLU A 319 9.59 -18.91 -25.65
CA GLU A 319 9.78 -19.97 -26.65
C GLU A 319 10.31 -21.26 -26.01
N ALA A 320 11.22 -21.14 -25.03
CA ALA A 320 11.74 -22.26 -24.26
C ALA A 320 10.70 -22.92 -23.32
N GLY A 321 9.45 -22.42 -23.27
CA GLY A 321 8.39 -22.97 -22.43
C GLY A 321 8.44 -22.50 -20.97
N LEU A 322 9.03 -21.33 -20.71
CA LEU A 322 9.14 -20.69 -19.39
C LEU A 322 9.78 -21.58 -18.30
N PRO A 323 10.97 -22.16 -18.54
CA PRO A 323 11.67 -23.00 -17.57
C PRO A 323 11.92 -22.26 -16.25
N GLY A 324 11.78 -23.00 -15.13
CA GLY A 324 11.95 -22.47 -13.78
C GLY A 324 13.37 -21.97 -13.47
N ARG A 325 13.54 -21.29 -12.33
CA ARG A 325 14.78 -20.60 -11.91
C ARG A 325 15.29 -19.50 -12.86
N SER A 326 14.45 -19.04 -13.78
CA SER A 326 14.77 -17.97 -14.74
C SER A 326 14.28 -16.59 -14.29
N GLY A 327 14.24 -16.33 -12.98
CA GLY A 327 13.74 -15.07 -12.42
C GLY A 327 14.49 -13.83 -12.91
N PHE A 328 15.78 -13.99 -13.27
CA PHE A 328 16.63 -12.93 -13.81
C PHE A 328 16.10 -12.31 -15.10
N VAL A 329 15.30 -13.04 -15.89
CA VAL A 329 14.66 -12.52 -17.11
C VAL A 329 13.67 -11.41 -16.76
N LEU A 330 12.83 -11.65 -15.74
CA LEU A 330 11.90 -10.63 -15.25
C LEU A 330 12.65 -9.48 -14.58
N SER A 331 13.74 -9.77 -13.84
CA SER A 331 14.59 -8.72 -13.28
C SER A 331 15.23 -7.82 -14.35
N MET A 332 15.64 -8.37 -15.50
CA MET A 332 16.12 -7.57 -16.66
C MET A 332 15.04 -6.63 -17.17
N LEU A 333 13.81 -7.13 -17.34
CA LEU A 333 12.67 -6.30 -17.73
C LEU A 333 12.37 -5.21 -16.70
N GLY A 334 12.45 -5.49 -15.40
CA GLY A 334 12.24 -4.48 -14.34
C GLY A 334 13.27 -3.36 -14.38
N ARG A 335 14.55 -3.72 -14.54
CA ARG A 335 15.66 -2.77 -14.48
C ARG A 335 15.82 -1.90 -15.72
N PHE A 336 15.57 -2.47 -16.90
CA PHE A 336 15.85 -1.82 -18.18
C PHE A 336 14.62 -1.65 -19.08
N GLY A 337 13.48 -2.24 -18.74
CA GLY A 337 12.27 -2.15 -19.53
C GLY A 337 11.67 -0.74 -19.58
N ASP A 338 10.83 -0.54 -20.58
CA ASP A 338 10.14 0.70 -20.90
C ASP A 338 8.62 0.43 -21.02
N GLU A 339 7.87 1.40 -21.55
CA GLU A 339 6.43 1.23 -21.77
C GLU A 339 6.09 0.09 -22.75
N GLU A 340 6.96 -0.22 -23.72
CA GLU A 340 6.75 -1.33 -24.63
C GLU A 340 6.84 -2.65 -23.87
N THR A 341 7.84 -2.78 -22.98
CA THR A 341 7.96 -3.91 -22.06
C THR A 341 6.71 -4.08 -21.20
N VAL A 342 6.14 -2.99 -20.70
CA VAL A 342 4.88 -3.01 -19.93
C VAL A 342 3.74 -3.59 -20.78
N ARG A 343 3.54 -3.08 -22.00
CA ARG A 343 2.49 -3.53 -22.93
C ARG A 343 2.66 -5.00 -23.31
N LEU A 344 3.90 -5.44 -23.51
CA LEU A 344 4.27 -6.83 -23.80
C LEU A 344 3.97 -7.76 -22.61
N LEU A 345 4.38 -7.39 -21.40
CA LEU A 345 4.33 -8.25 -20.22
C LEU A 345 2.92 -8.36 -19.60
N ALA A 346 2.13 -7.29 -19.64
CA ALA A 346 0.85 -7.23 -18.94
C ALA A 346 -0.18 -8.33 -19.33
N PRO A 347 -0.33 -8.74 -20.61
CA PRO A 347 -1.15 -9.89 -20.99
C PRO A 347 -0.70 -11.21 -20.34
N HIS A 348 0.62 -11.43 -20.23
CA HIS A 348 1.17 -12.64 -19.60
C HIS A 348 0.88 -12.68 -18.10
N ILE A 349 1.04 -11.55 -17.40
CA ILE A 349 0.72 -11.44 -15.96
C ILE A 349 -0.73 -11.84 -15.68
N ARG A 350 -1.67 -11.45 -16.54
CA ARG A 350 -3.10 -11.79 -16.39
C ARG A 350 -3.39 -13.29 -16.60
N ARG A 351 -2.59 -13.96 -17.44
CA ARG A 351 -2.77 -15.37 -17.80
C ARG A 351 -2.09 -16.34 -16.83
N TRP A 352 -0.87 -16.01 -16.39
CA TRP A 352 -0.03 -16.91 -15.60
C TRP A 352 -0.63 -17.51 -14.32
N PRO A 353 -1.49 -16.83 -13.52
CA PRO A 353 -2.06 -17.46 -12.33
C PRO A 353 -2.94 -18.68 -12.64
N GLY A 354 -3.39 -18.84 -13.88
CA GLY A 354 -4.12 -20.02 -14.35
C GLY A 354 -3.24 -21.19 -14.79
N GLU A 355 -1.92 -21.02 -14.81
CA GLU A 355 -0.96 -22.04 -15.24
C GLU A 355 -0.28 -22.68 -14.02
N SER A 356 0.16 -23.93 -14.16
CA SER A 356 0.90 -24.63 -13.11
C SER A 356 2.17 -23.87 -12.74
N GLY A 357 2.33 -23.53 -11.46
CA GLY A 357 3.47 -22.74 -10.95
C GLY A 357 3.51 -21.27 -11.41
N GLY A 358 2.49 -20.78 -12.10
CA GLY A 358 2.52 -19.46 -12.73
C GLY A 358 2.20 -18.28 -11.79
N TYR A 359 1.62 -18.52 -10.61
CA TYR A 359 1.29 -17.45 -9.66
C TYR A 359 2.52 -16.62 -9.24
N GLY A 360 3.65 -17.28 -8.93
CA GLY A 360 4.89 -16.58 -8.57
C GLY A 360 5.44 -15.71 -9.70
N ARG A 361 5.29 -16.16 -10.96
CA ARG A 361 5.66 -15.36 -12.15
C ARG A 361 4.75 -14.14 -12.29
N ALA A 362 3.45 -14.29 -12.04
CA ALA A 362 2.50 -13.18 -12.09
C ALA A 362 2.79 -12.11 -11.03
N VAL A 363 3.10 -12.52 -9.79
CA VAL A 363 3.51 -11.60 -8.72
C VAL A 363 4.84 -10.91 -9.05
N HIS A 364 5.83 -11.63 -9.58
CA HIS A 364 7.09 -11.02 -10.00
C HIS A 364 6.88 -10.04 -11.17
N GLY A 365 6.06 -10.41 -12.17
CA GLY A 365 5.72 -9.53 -13.28
C GLY A 365 4.96 -8.27 -12.84
N LEU A 366 4.08 -8.34 -11.84
CA LEU A 366 3.50 -7.14 -11.22
C LEU A 366 4.59 -6.26 -10.57
N GLY A 367 5.59 -6.88 -9.94
CA GLY A 367 6.77 -6.19 -9.44
C GLY A 367 7.52 -5.46 -10.55
N VAL A 368 7.71 -6.10 -11.70
CA VAL A 368 8.34 -5.50 -12.90
C VAL A 368 7.58 -4.26 -13.36
N LEU A 369 6.24 -4.34 -13.48
CA LEU A 369 5.45 -3.15 -13.86
C LEU A 369 5.63 -2.00 -12.86
N ALA A 370 5.64 -2.30 -11.55
CA ALA A 370 5.81 -1.30 -10.51
C ALA A 370 7.23 -0.71 -10.44
N GLU A 371 8.24 -1.48 -10.88
CA GLU A 371 9.63 -1.03 -10.99
C GLU A 371 9.84 -0.11 -12.19
N ILE A 372 9.29 -0.46 -13.36
CA ILE A 372 9.31 0.39 -14.56
C ILE A 372 8.57 1.71 -14.27
N GLY A 373 7.41 1.63 -13.63
CA GLY A 373 6.62 2.82 -13.28
C GLY A 373 6.00 3.52 -14.49
N GLY A 374 5.58 4.77 -14.28
CA GLY A 374 4.85 5.57 -15.28
C GLY A 374 3.37 5.20 -15.42
N ASP A 375 2.62 6.07 -16.09
CA ASP A 375 1.16 5.97 -16.18
C ASP A 375 0.69 4.72 -16.91
N VAL A 376 1.43 4.26 -17.92
CA VAL A 376 1.13 3.02 -18.64
C VAL A 376 1.21 1.80 -17.71
N ALA A 377 2.26 1.70 -16.89
CA ALA A 377 2.39 0.59 -15.94
C ALA A 377 1.31 0.65 -14.85
N LEU A 378 1.08 1.84 -14.28
CA LEU A 378 0.04 2.07 -13.29
C LEU A 378 -1.35 1.69 -13.82
N THR A 379 -1.66 2.06 -15.06
CA THR A 379 -2.91 1.69 -15.75
C THR A 379 -3.07 0.18 -15.85
N HIS A 380 -2.02 -0.56 -16.20
CA HIS A 380 -2.08 -2.02 -16.27
C HIS A 380 -2.21 -2.69 -14.91
N ILE A 381 -1.52 -2.18 -13.88
CA ILE A 381 -1.64 -2.67 -12.49
C ILE A 381 -3.07 -2.41 -11.98
N SER A 382 -3.61 -1.21 -12.17
CA SER A 382 -5.01 -0.87 -11.85
C SER A 382 -6.01 -1.76 -12.58
N GLY A 383 -5.79 -2.03 -13.87
CA GLY A 383 -6.60 -2.98 -14.63
C GLY A 383 -6.61 -4.38 -14.00
N ILE A 384 -5.46 -4.84 -13.47
CA ILE A 384 -5.36 -6.14 -12.76
C ILE A 384 -6.06 -6.07 -11.40
N ALA A 385 -5.82 -5.02 -10.61
CA ALA A 385 -6.49 -4.78 -9.33
C ALA A 385 -8.02 -4.74 -9.46
N ARG A 386 -8.55 -4.30 -10.61
CA ARG A 386 -10.00 -4.20 -10.82
C ARG A 386 -10.63 -5.45 -11.43
N LYS A 387 -10.00 -6.02 -12.45
CA LYS A 387 -10.62 -7.05 -13.31
C LYS A 387 -10.08 -8.46 -13.08
N SER A 388 -9.03 -8.66 -12.28
CA SER A 388 -8.46 -9.99 -12.05
C SER A 388 -9.47 -10.91 -11.35
N LYS A 389 -9.70 -12.09 -11.93
CA LYS A 389 -10.47 -13.17 -11.30
C LYS A 389 -9.72 -13.86 -10.16
N TYR A 390 -8.41 -13.64 -10.04
CA TYR A 390 -7.55 -14.25 -9.02
C TYR A 390 -7.38 -13.31 -7.83
N LYS A 391 -8.00 -13.65 -6.68
CA LYS A 391 -8.01 -12.81 -5.47
C LYS A 391 -6.62 -12.42 -4.97
N GLY A 392 -5.67 -13.37 -4.95
CA GLY A 392 -4.29 -13.09 -4.50
C GLY A 392 -3.56 -12.09 -5.40
N LEU A 393 -3.71 -12.22 -6.73
CA LEU A 393 -3.11 -11.28 -7.68
C LEU A 393 -3.77 -9.90 -7.58
N LYS A 394 -5.08 -9.87 -7.33
CA LYS A 394 -5.84 -8.64 -7.12
C LYS A 394 -5.29 -7.85 -5.93
N ALA A 395 -5.17 -8.50 -4.76
CA ALA A 395 -4.65 -7.90 -3.54
C ALA A 395 -3.20 -7.43 -3.68
N GLU A 396 -2.35 -8.20 -4.37
CA GLU A 396 -0.97 -7.79 -4.63
C GLU A 396 -0.91 -6.56 -5.56
N ALA A 397 -1.76 -6.47 -6.58
CA ALA A 397 -1.83 -5.30 -7.45
C ALA A 397 -2.31 -4.04 -6.68
N GLU A 398 -3.31 -4.17 -5.80
CA GLU A 398 -3.78 -3.10 -4.92
C GLU A 398 -2.64 -2.61 -4.01
N ARG A 399 -1.92 -3.54 -3.36
CA ARG A 399 -0.77 -3.21 -2.50
C ARG A 399 0.35 -2.48 -3.25
N ARG A 400 0.60 -2.86 -4.52
CA ARG A 400 1.60 -2.20 -5.37
C ARG A 400 1.18 -0.79 -5.75
N LEU A 401 -0.09 -0.55 -6.09
CA LEU A 401 -0.60 0.79 -6.37
C LEU A 401 -0.47 1.70 -5.15
N GLU A 402 -0.80 1.20 -3.97
CA GLU A 402 -0.65 1.96 -2.72
C GLU A 402 0.82 2.31 -2.44
N ALA A 403 1.73 1.35 -2.65
CA ALA A 403 3.16 1.60 -2.49
C ALA A 403 3.70 2.65 -3.47
N VAL A 404 3.26 2.60 -4.73
CA VAL A 404 3.66 3.62 -5.73
C VAL A 404 3.05 4.97 -5.39
N ALA A 405 1.77 5.05 -5.01
CA ALA A 405 1.14 6.31 -4.58
C ALA A 405 1.93 6.97 -3.44
N LYS A 406 2.33 6.20 -2.42
CA LYS A 406 3.14 6.69 -1.30
C LYS A 406 4.52 7.18 -1.75
N ARG A 407 5.18 6.46 -2.65
CA ARG A 407 6.51 6.83 -3.18
C ARG A 407 6.46 8.13 -3.99
N GLU A 408 5.46 8.25 -4.86
CA GLU A 408 5.25 9.41 -5.74
C GLU A 408 4.53 10.58 -5.03
N ARG A 409 4.18 10.43 -3.74
CA ARG A 409 3.42 11.40 -2.93
C ARG A 409 2.08 11.81 -3.57
N LEU A 410 1.45 10.87 -4.27
CA LEU A 410 0.13 11.05 -4.87
C LEU A 410 -0.95 10.70 -3.85
N THR A 411 -2.00 11.52 -3.79
CA THR A 411 -3.22 11.12 -3.09
C THR A 411 -3.92 9.97 -3.85
N PRO A 412 -4.76 9.16 -3.19
CA PRO A 412 -5.56 8.13 -3.88
C PRO A 412 -6.36 8.69 -5.06
N ASP A 413 -6.83 9.92 -4.87
CA ASP A 413 -7.64 10.71 -5.77
C ASP A 413 -6.86 11.22 -6.99
N GLN A 414 -5.63 11.69 -6.78
CA GLN A 414 -4.69 12.03 -7.85
C GLN A 414 -4.27 10.80 -8.65
N LEU A 415 -4.08 9.66 -7.98
CA LEU A 415 -3.80 8.40 -8.67
C LEU A 415 -5.03 7.96 -9.48
N ALA A 416 -6.25 8.09 -8.95
CA ALA A 416 -7.47 7.72 -9.67
C ALA A 416 -7.63 8.49 -11.00
N ASP A 417 -7.35 9.79 -11.00
CA ASP A 417 -7.44 10.63 -12.20
C ASP A 417 -6.46 10.18 -13.31
N ARG A 418 -5.25 9.76 -12.94
CA ARG A 418 -4.24 9.23 -13.88
C ARG A 418 -4.61 7.86 -14.45
N LEU A 419 -5.44 7.09 -13.73
CA LEU A 419 -5.76 5.71 -14.04
C LEU A 419 -7.02 5.55 -14.91
N VAL A 420 -7.69 6.65 -15.27
CA VAL A 420 -8.87 6.60 -16.13
C VAL A 420 -8.46 6.13 -17.53
N PRO A 421 -9.03 5.03 -18.07
CA PRO A 421 -8.66 4.56 -19.39
C PRO A 421 -9.18 5.50 -20.49
N ARG A 422 -8.34 5.77 -21.49
CA ARG A 422 -8.72 6.56 -22.68
C ARG A 422 -9.57 5.79 -23.68
N PHE A 423 -9.73 4.48 -23.51
CA PHE A 423 -10.52 3.56 -24.34
C PHE A 423 -10.25 3.58 -25.85
N GLY A 424 -9.11 4.12 -26.30
CA GLY A 424 -8.81 4.29 -27.72
C GLY A 424 -9.70 5.32 -28.41
N LEU A 425 -10.24 6.27 -27.65
CA LEU A 425 -10.94 7.44 -28.16
C LEU A 425 -9.92 8.43 -28.73
N ASP A 426 -10.33 9.17 -29.77
CA ASP A 426 -9.55 10.24 -30.37
C ASP A 426 -9.50 11.51 -29.49
N SER A 427 -8.84 12.55 -29.98
CA SER A 427 -8.74 13.84 -29.28
C SER A 427 -10.08 14.54 -29.10
N ALA A 428 -11.09 14.29 -29.94
CA ALA A 428 -12.45 14.81 -29.78
C ALA A 428 -13.25 14.01 -28.73
N GLY A 429 -12.71 12.91 -28.21
CA GLY A 429 -13.39 12.03 -27.27
C GLY A 429 -14.38 11.09 -27.95
N THR A 430 -14.18 10.82 -29.24
CA THR A 430 -15.03 9.94 -30.06
C THR A 430 -14.30 8.69 -30.53
N LEU A 431 -15.06 7.72 -31.05
CA LEU A 431 -14.52 6.55 -31.74
C LEU A 431 -15.26 6.32 -33.06
N THR A 432 -14.53 6.30 -34.17
CA THR A 432 -15.07 5.92 -35.47
C THR A 432 -15.06 4.40 -35.63
N LEU A 433 -16.22 3.84 -35.98
CA LEU A 433 -16.43 2.43 -36.29
C LEU A 433 -16.64 2.30 -37.81
N ASP A 434 -15.68 1.68 -38.49
CA ASP A 434 -15.71 1.54 -39.95
C ASP A 434 -16.36 0.23 -40.38
N TYR A 435 -17.40 0.30 -41.21
CA TYR A 435 -18.03 -0.87 -41.84
C TYR A 435 -17.66 -0.98 -43.32
N GLY A 436 -16.83 -0.10 -43.87
CA GLY A 436 -16.50 0.03 -45.28
C GLY A 436 -17.31 1.15 -45.95
N PRO A 437 -18.49 0.86 -46.54
CA PRO A 437 -19.29 1.86 -47.25
C PRO A 437 -20.08 2.80 -46.33
N ARG A 438 -19.99 2.60 -45.00
CA ARG A 438 -20.59 3.46 -43.99
C ARG A 438 -19.78 3.40 -42.71
N ARG A 439 -19.80 4.49 -41.95
CA ARG A 439 -19.12 4.63 -40.67
C ARG A 439 -20.11 5.10 -39.60
N PHE A 440 -19.75 4.82 -38.36
CA PHE A 440 -20.53 5.27 -37.21
C PHE A 440 -19.60 5.95 -36.22
N MET A 441 -20.05 7.08 -35.67
CA MET A 441 -19.32 7.82 -34.66
C MET A 441 -19.91 7.51 -33.29
N VAL A 442 -19.05 7.08 -32.36
CA VAL A 442 -19.43 6.83 -30.96
C VAL A 442 -19.04 8.03 -30.11
N GLY A 443 -20.00 8.56 -29.37
CA GLY A 443 -19.82 9.58 -28.33
C GLY A 443 -20.34 9.09 -26.97
N PHE A 444 -20.52 10.00 -26.02
CA PHE A 444 -20.98 9.68 -24.67
C PHE A 444 -21.96 10.72 -24.13
N ASP A 445 -22.95 10.23 -23.38
CA ASP A 445 -23.88 11.07 -22.63
C ASP A 445 -23.29 11.49 -21.25
N GLU A 446 -24.10 12.17 -20.46
CA GLU A 446 -23.75 12.68 -19.13
C GLU A 446 -23.50 11.60 -18.09
N GLN A 447 -23.86 10.34 -18.34
CA GLN A 447 -23.45 9.19 -17.49
C GLN A 447 -22.43 8.28 -18.17
N LEU A 448 -21.72 8.79 -19.18
CA LEU A 448 -20.76 8.05 -19.99
C LEU A 448 -21.34 6.80 -20.64
N ARG A 449 -22.64 6.80 -20.96
CA ARG A 449 -23.24 5.74 -21.79
C ARG A 449 -22.91 6.05 -23.25
N PRO A 450 -22.45 5.06 -24.04
CA PRO A 450 -22.12 5.30 -25.44
C PRO A 450 -23.34 5.72 -26.25
N THR A 451 -23.22 6.82 -26.99
CA THR A 451 -24.17 7.28 -28.01
C THR A 451 -23.61 6.98 -29.40
N ILE A 452 -24.47 6.84 -30.41
CA ILE A 452 -24.04 6.53 -31.78
C ILE A 452 -24.70 7.50 -32.75
N ALA A 453 -23.91 8.02 -33.69
CA ALA A 453 -24.39 8.72 -34.86
C ALA A 453 -23.90 8.02 -36.15
N ASP A 454 -24.65 8.16 -37.24
CA ASP A 454 -24.16 7.79 -38.58
C ASP A 454 -23.28 8.90 -39.18
N GLU A 455 -22.80 8.70 -40.41
CA GLU A 455 -21.92 9.66 -41.11
C GLU A 455 -22.54 11.05 -41.31
N ASP A 456 -23.88 11.12 -41.36
CA ASP A 456 -24.62 12.37 -41.49
C ASP A 456 -24.85 13.05 -40.12
N GLY A 457 -24.31 12.48 -39.03
CA GLY A 457 -24.50 12.94 -37.67
C GLY A 457 -25.86 12.57 -37.06
N ARG A 458 -26.66 11.73 -37.72
CA ARG A 458 -28.00 11.37 -37.22
C ARG A 458 -27.91 10.32 -36.11
N PRO A 459 -28.57 10.53 -34.96
CA PRO A 459 -28.48 9.62 -33.84
C PRO A 459 -29.12 8.26 -34.14
N ARG A 460 -28.49 7.19 -33.64
CA ARG A 460 -28.94 5.81 -33.76
C ARG A 460 -29.12 5.19 -32.37
N LYS A 461 -30.24 4.49 -32.17
CA LYS A 461 -30.54 3.79 -30.90
C LYS A 461 -29.56 2.66 -30.59
N SER A 462 -28.98 2.05 -31.62
CA SER A 462 -28.01 0.97 -31.50
C SER A 462 -27.12 0.91 -32.72
N LEU A 463 -25.95 0.28 -32.56
CA LEU A 463 -25.06 0.02 -33.68
C LEU A 463 -25.71 -1.06 -34.58
N PRO A 464 -25.86 -0.81 -35.90
CA PRO A 464 -26.43 -1.80 -36.80
C PRO A 464 -25.60 -3.09 -36.83
N LYS A 465 -26.27 -4.25 -36.94
CA LYS A 465 -25.55 -5.51 -37.20
C LYS A 465 -24.84 -5.43 -38.57
N PRO A 466 -23.65 -6.03 -38.71
CA PRO A 466 -23.00 -6.19 -40.02
C PRO A 466 -23.94 -6.88 -41.01
N GLY A 467 -24.07 -6.30 -42.20
CA GLY A 467 -24.92 -6.80 -43.29
C GLY A 467 -24.11 -7.22 -44.51
N ALA A 468 -24.77 -7.83 -45.50
CA ALA A 468 -24.12 -8.37 -46.69
C ALA A 468 -23.46 -7.33 -47.63
N LYS A 469 -23.80 -6.04 -47.46
CA LYS A 469 -23.20 -4.93 -48.21
C LYS A 469 -22.05 -4.27 -47.47
N ASP A 470 -21.85 -4.61 -46.20
CA ASP A 470 -20.74 -4.10 -45.41
C ASP A 470 -19.48 -4.91 -45.71
N ASP A 471 -18.32 -4.34 -45.38
CA ASP A 471 -17.04 -5.03 -45.49
C ASP A 471 -17.02 -6.25 -44.55
N PRO A 472 -16.66 -7.44 -45.07
CA PRO A 472 -16.75 -8.69 -44.33
C PRO A 472 -15.77 -8.79 -43.15
N ASP A 473 -14.70 -7.99 -43.13
CA ASP A 473 -13.69 -7.99 -42.08
C ASP A 473 -13.88 -6.80 -41.12
N LEU A 474 -14.06 -5.58 -41.66
CA LEU A 474 -14.16 -4.36 -40.85
C LEU A 474 -15.45 -4.32 -40.02
N ALA A 475 -16.60 -4.65 -40.61
CA ALA A 475 -17.88 -4.50 -39.90
C ALA A 475 -18.02 -5.44 -38.69
N PRO A 476 -17.69 -6.74 -38.77
CA PRO A 476 -17.69 -7.62 -37.58
C PRO A 476 -16.69 -7.18 -36.52
N ALA A 477 -15.49 -6.72 -36.91
CA ALA A 477 -14.48 -6.23 -35.99
C ALA A 477 -14.95 -4.95 -35.27
N ALA A 478 -15.53 -4.00 -35.99
CA ALA A 478 -16.09 -2.77 -35.45
C ALA A 478 -17.26 -3.04 -34.49
N HIS A 479 -18.17 -3.96 -34.86
CA HIS A 479 -19.28 -4.35 -33.99
C HIS A 479 -18.79 -5.02 -32.70
N LYS A 480 -17.78 -5.89 -32.77
CA LYS A 480 -17.13 -6.49 -31.60
C LYS A 480 -16.45 -5.43 -30.73
N ARG A 481 -15.71 -4.50 -31.35
CA ARG A 481 -15.02 -3.40 -30.68
C ARG A 481 -15.99 -2.52 -29.89
N PHE A 482 -17.15 -2.21 -30.46
CA PHE A 482 -18.19 -1.45 -29.77
C PHE A 482 -18.76 -2.19 -28.55
N ALA A 483 -19.01 -3.50 -28.68
CA ALA A 483 -19.49 -4.32 -27.56
C ALA A 483 -18.48 -4.35 -26.39
N GLU A 484 -17.19 -4.46 -26.70
CA GLU A 484 -16.10 -4.38 -25.71
C GLU A 484 -16.03 -3.00 -25.06
N LEU A 485 -16.07 -1.93 -25.85
CA LEU A 485 -16.09 -0.55 -25.35
C LEU A 485 -17.25 -0.32 -24.38
N LYS A 486 -18.47 -0.72 -24.75
CA LYS A 486 -19.65 -0.58 -23.90
C LYS A 486 -19.50 -1.30 -22.56
N LYS A 487 -18.91 -2.50 -22.57
CA LYS A 487 -18.65 -3.27 -21.34
C LYS A 487 -17.59 -2.57 -20.47
N ASP A 488 -16.52 -2.11 -21.09
CA ASP A 488 -15.38 -1.54 -20.38
C ASP A 488 -15.67 -0.15 -19.80
N VAL A 489 -16.37 0.72 -20.54
CA VAL A 489 -16.81 2.03 -20.04
C VAL A 489 -17.81 1.87 -18.90
N ARG A 490 -18.77 0.93 -19.01
CA ARG A 490 -19.72 0.65 -17.92
C ARG A 490 -19.04 0.27 -16.61
N ALA A 491 -17.84 -0.31 -16.65
CA ALA A 491 -17.08 -0.67 -15.46
C ALA A 491 -16.42 0.52 -14.74
N VAL A 492 -16.27 1.69 -15.40
CA VAL A 492 -15.73 2.93 -14.81
C VAL A 492 -16.79 3.99 -14.58
N ALA A 493 -17.78 4.11 -15.46
CA ALA A 493 -18.65 5.27 -15.59
C ALA A 493 -19.26 5.74 -14.25
N SER A 494 -19.92 4.84 -13.52
CA SER A 494 -20.55 5.19 -12.25
C SER A 494 -19.55 5.59 -11.17
N GLY A 495 -18.35 5.04 -11.19
CA GLY A 495 -17.27 5.40 -10.26
C GLY A 495 -16.70 6.78 -10.56
N GLU A 496 -16.56 7.14 -11.84
CA GLU A 496 -16.09 8.48 -12.24
C GLU A 496 -17.10 9.57 -11.90
N VAL A 497 -18.39 9.33 -12.17
CA VAL A 497 -19.48 10.26 -11.79
C VAL A 497 -19.51 10.46 -10.28
N ALA A 498 -19.49 9.38 -9.50
CA ALA A 498 -19.49 9.47 -8.04
C ALA A 498 -18.23 10.16 -7.49
N ARG A 499 -17.06 9.99 -8.14
CA ARG A 499 -15.82 10.67 -7.71
C ARG A 499 -15.89 12.17 -7.96
N LEU A 500 -16.45 12.62 -9.08
CA LEU A 500 -16.64 14.05 -9.34
C LEU A 500 -17.67 14.66 -8.39
N GLU A 501 -18.79 13.97 -8.11
CA GLU A 501 -19.76 14.41 -7.11
C GLU A 501 -19.13 14.53 -5.72
N SER A 502 -18.37 13.51 -5.29
CA SER A 502 -17.62 13.57 -4.03
C SER A 502 -16.57 14.68 -4.01
N SER A 503 -15.97 14.99 -5.16
CA SER A 503 -14.98 16.08 -5.27
C SER A 503 -15.62 17.45 -5.10
N MET A 504 -16.86 17.63 -5.59
CA MET A 504 -17.66 18.83 -5.34
C MET A 504 -17.98 18.97 -3.84
N VAL A 505 -18.46 17.91 -3.20
CA VAL A 505 -18.83 17.91 -1.78
C VAL A 505 -17.62 18.18 -0.87
N MET A 506 -16.49 17.53 -1.16
CA MET A 506 -15.27 17.65 -0.35
C MET A 506 -14.43 18.88 -0.71
N GLY A 507 -14.87 19.72 -1.66
CA GLY A 507 -14.11 20.89 -2.11
C GLY A 507 -12.74 20.52 -2.68
N ARG A 508 -12.60 19.36 -3.31
CA ARG A 508 -11.31 18.94 -3.89
C ARG A 508 -10.93 19.90 -5.02
N ALA A 509 -9.71 20.43 -4.94
CA ALA A 509 -9.12 21.26 -5.99
C ALA A 509 -8.14 20.47 -6.86
N TRP A 510 -8.16 20.75 -8.15
CA TRP A 510 -7.10 20.40 -9.10
C TRP A 510 -6.23 21.62 -9.36
N THR A 511 -4.93 21.41 -9.54
CA THR A 511 -4.10 22.45 -10.18
C THR A 511 -4.57 22.67 -11.62
N ARG A 512 -4.31 23.85 -12.20
CA ARG A 512 -4.61 24.12 -13.61
C ARG A 512 -4.06 23.05 -14.57
N VAL A 513 -2.85 22.54 -14.30
CA VAL A 513 -2.22 21.49 -15.11
C VAL A 513 -2.97 20.18 -15.01
N GLU A 514 -3.29 19.72 -13.79
CA GLU A 514 -4.05 18.48 -13.58
C GLU A 514 -5.47 18.57 -14.17
N PHE A 515 -6.12 19.72 -14.03
CA PHE A 515 -7.44 19.98 -14.61
C PHE A 515 -7.41 19.91 -16.14
N ALA A 516 -6.41 20.55 -16.76
CA ALA A 516 -6.20 20.52 -18.20
C ALA A 516 -5.90 19.10 -18.71
N GLU A 517 -5.09 18.34 -17.99
CA GLU A 517 -4.62 17.03 -18.43
C GLU A 517 -5.67 15.92 -18.20
N PHE A 518 -6.20 15.81 -16.98
CA PHE A 518 -6.99 14.66 -16.56
C PHE A 518 -8.51 14.85 -16.72
N LEU A 519 -8.99 16.08 -16.91
CA LEU A 519 -10.40 16.38 -17.10
C LEU A 519 -10.66 16.94 -18.49
N VAL A 520 -10.06 18.08 -18.84
CA VAL A 520 -10.31 18.78 -20.11
C VAL A 520 -9.72 18.02 -21.32
N GLY A 521 -8.45 17.61 -21.21
CA GLY A 521 -7.71 16.93 -22.26
C GLY A 521 -7.98 15.43 -22.34
N HIS A 522 -8.59 14.85 -21.30
CA HIS A 522 -8.84 13.43 -21.24
C HIS A 522 -10.09 13.07 -22.07
N PRO A 523 -9.99 12.16 -23.06
CA PRO A 523 -11.04 11.96 -24.07
C PRO A 523 -12.36 11.40 -23.52
N LEU A 524 -12.32 10.66 -22.41
CA LEU A 524 -13.53 10.22 -21.70
C LEU A 524 -14.03 11.25 -20.68
N MET A 525 -13.20 11.67 -19.71
CA MET A 525 -13.58 12.60 -18.65
C MET A 525 -14.06 13.96 -19.15
N TRP A 526 -13.59 14.41 -20.32
CA TRP A 526 -14.08 15.60 -21.01
C TRP A 526 -15.61 15.64 -21.09
N HIS A 527 -16.24 14.50 -21.36
CA HIS A 527 -17.70 14.41 -21.45
C HIS A 527 -18.38 14.74 -20.12
N LEU A 528 -17.80 14.35 -18.98
CA LEU A 528 -18.32 14.75 -17.67
C LEU A 528 -17.97 16.20 -17.35
N ALA A 529 -16.73 16.60 -17.61
CA ALA A 529 -16.22 17.89 -17.20
C ALA A 529 -16.96 19.07 -17.85
N ARG A 530 -17.26 18.98 -19.16
CA ARG A 530 -17.98 20.03 -19.90
C ARG A 530 -19.43 20.22 -19.47
N ARG A 531 -19.97 19.32 -18.65
CA ARG A 531 -21.35 19.30 -18.17
C ARG A 531 -21.47 19.78 -16.72
N LEU A 532 -20.42 20.43 -16.21
CA LEU A 532 -20.34 20.95 -14.86
C LEU A 532 -19.91 22.41 -14.88
N VAL A 533 -20.34 23.16 -13.87
CA VAL A 533 -19.81 24.50 -13.55
C VAL A 533 -18.60 24.33 -12.63
N TRP A 534 -17.55 25.10 -12.89
CA TRP A 534 -16.29 25.06 -12.17
C TRP A 534 -16.02 26.40 -11.49
N LEU A 535 -15.18 26.39 -10.47
CA LEU A 535 -14.73 27.57 -9.73
C LEU A 535 -13.21 27.66 -9.75
N SER A 536 -12.69 28.87 -9.89
CA SER A 536 -11.32 29.20 -9.48
C SER A 536 -11.33 30.44 -8.60
N GLY A 537 -11.07 30.24 -7.30
CA GLY A 537 -11.46 31.24 -6.29
C GLY A 537 -12.97 31.46 -6.35
N ASP A 538 -13.40 32.71 -6.46
CA ASP A 538 -14.81 33.09 -6.57
C ASP A 538 -15.32 33.17 -8.02
N ARG A 539 -14.45 32.94 -9.02
CA ARG A 539 -14.84 33.01 -10.43
C ARG A 539 -15.43 31.69 -10.92
N ALA A 540 -16.72 31.70 -11.24
CA ALA A 540 -17.41 30.57 -11.87
C ALA A 540 -17.21 30.55 -13.39
N PHE A 541 -17.09 29.36 -13.98
CA PHE A 541 -16.96 29.17 -15.42
C PHE A 541 -17.48 27.80 -15.87
N ARG A 542 -17.85 27.70 -17.14
CA ARG A 542 -18.10 26.45 -17.86
C ARG A 542 -16.97 26.17 -18.84
N ILE A 543 -16.99 24.97 -19.39
CA ILE A 543 -16.07 24.57 -20.44
C ILE A 543 -16.87 24.49 -21.76
N ALA A 544 -16.45 25.23 -22.78
CA ALA A 544 -17.10 25.30 -24.09
C ALA A 544 -16.72 24.13 -25.01
N GLU A 545 -17.44 23.95 -26.11
CA GLU A 545 -17.28 22.84 -27.08
C GLU A 545 -15.85 22.71 -27.63
N ASP A 546 -15.14 23.83 -27.76
CA ASP A 546 -13.77 23.94 -28.26
C ASP A 546 -12.70 23.77 -27.16
N ARG A 547 -13.11 23.41 -25.94
CA ARG A 547 -12.27 23.26 -24.74
C ARG A 547 -11.72 24.55 -24.15
N THR A 548 -12.24 25.70 -24.56
CA THR A 548 -12.01 26.96 -23.86
C THR A 548 -12.92 27.08 -22.65
N PHE A 549 -12.69 28.10 -21.82
CA PHE A 549 -13.49 28.38 -20.64
C PHE A 549 -14.30 29.66 -20.88
N ALA A 550 -15.55 29.66 -20.44
CA ALA A 550 -16.46 30.80 -20.58
C ALA A 550 -17.20 31.06 -19.28
N ASP A 551 -17.52 32.32 -18.97
CA ASP A 551 -18.35 32.68 -17.83
C ASP A 551 -19.85 32.71 -18.21
N LEU A 552 -20.67 33.40 -17.41
CA LEU A 552 -22.12 33.47 -17.61
C LEU A 552 -22.52 34.25 -18.87
N ASP A 553 -21.69 35.19 -19.30
CA ASP A 553 -21.96 36.07 -20.44
C ASP A 553 -21.35 35.51 -21.74
N ASP A 554 -20.90 34.25 -21.71
CA ASP A 554 -20.10 33.58 -22.75
C ASP A 554 -18.75 34.26 -23.05
N ASP A 555 -18.28 35.12 -22.15
CA ASP A 555 -16.99 35.77 -22.27
C ASP A 555 -15.86 34.81 -21.90
N ALA A 556 -14.75 34.88 -22.64
CA ALA A 556 -13.61 33.99 -22.46
C ALA A 556 -12.96 34.17 -21.07
N VAL A 557 -12.74 33.04 -20.39
CA VAL A 557 -12.11 32.98 -19.07
C VAL A 557 -10.68 32.45 -19.20
N GLU A 558 -9.70 33.27 -18.83
CA GLU A 558 -8.33 32.81 -18.65
C GLU A 558 -8.05 32.47 -17.18
N LEU A 559 -7.51 31.26 -16.95
CA LEU A 559 -7.11 30.81 -15.62
C LEU A 559 -5.61 31.07 -15.39
N PRO A 560 -5.22 31.70 -14.26
CA PRO A 560 -3.82 31.84 -13.88
C PRO A 560 -3.08 30.50 -13.78
N GLU A 561 -1.75 30.48 -13.95
CA GLU A 561 -0.96 29.24 -13.88
C GLU A 561 -1.09 28.54 -12.51
N ALA A 562 -1.14 29.32 -11.43
CA ALA A 562 -1.33 28.83 -10.06
C ALA A 562 -2.80 28.62 -9.68
N ALA A 563 -3.74 28.65 -10.65
CA ALA A 563 -5.16 28.46 -10.37
C ALA A 563 -5.43 27.09 -9.75
N ALA A 564 -6.18 27.12 -8.65
CA ALA A 564 -6.87 25.96 -8.10
C ALA A 564 -8.27 25.93 -8.70
N VAL A 565 -8.66 24.79 -9.26
CA VAL A 565 -9.95 24.58 -9.93
C VAL A 565 -10.77 23.58 -9.13
N GLN A 566 -12.01 23.91 -8.80
CA GLN A 566 -12.94 23.07 -8.05
C GLN A 566 -14.26 22.94 -8.80
N ILE A 567 -15.04 21.89 -8.53
CA ILE A 567 -16.42 21.82 -9.03
C ILE A 567 -17.27 22.75 -8.18
N ALA A 568 -18.08 23.60 -8.82
CA ALA A 568 -18.90 24.57 -8.11
C ALA A 568 -20.02 23.87 -7.32
N HIS A 569 -20.05 24.07 -6.01
CA HIS A 569 -21.25 23.72 -5.22
C HIS A 569 -22.26 24.88 -5.29
N PRO A 570 -23.59 24.65 -5.34
CA PRO A 570 -24.59 25.72 -5.42
C PRO A 570 -24.45 26.82 -4.35
N LEU A 571 -24.09 26.46 -3.12
CA LEU A 571 -23.78 27.42 -2.05
C LEU A 571 -22.70 28.43 -2.43
N ARG A 572 -21.70 28.01 -3.23
CA ARG A 572 -20.59 28.85 -3.67
C ARG A 572 -20.95 29.70 -4.87
N LEU A 573 -21.98 29.32 -5.64
CA LEU A 573 -22.51 30.12 -6.75
C LEU A 573 -23.39 31.27 -6.25
N GLY A 574 -24.03 31.12 -5.08
CA GLY A 574 -24.85 32.17 -4.47
C GLY A 574 -25.93 32.68 -5.43
N ASP A 575 -26.01 34.01 -5.57
CA ASP A 575 -27.01 34.68 -6.42
C ASP A 575 -26.89 34.32 -7.92
N SER A 576 -25.71 33.85 -8.37
CA SER A 576 -25.47 33.47 -9.77
C SER A 576 -26.05 32.10 -10.14
N LEU A 577 -26.50 31.30 -9.17
CA LEU A 577 -26.99 29.94 -9.39
C LEU A 577 -28.16 29.87 -10.40
N GLY A 578 -29.09 30.82 -10.33
CA GLY A 578 -30.24 30.88 -11.23
C GLY A 578 -29.81 31.07 -12.68
N ALA A 579 -28.93 32.03 -12.93
CA ALA A 579 -28.39 32.31 -14.26
C ALA A 579 -27.60 31.13 -14.84
N TRP A 580 -26.78 30.45 -14.03
CA TRP A 580 -26.08 29.24 -14.45
C TRP A 580 -27.05 28.10 -14.82
N SER A 581 -28.15 27.97 -14.06
CA SER A 581 -29.18 26.95 -14.31
C SER A 581 -29.92 27.19 -15.61
N GLU A 582 -30.26 28.46 -15.89
CA GLU A 582 -30.90 28.88 -17.15
C GLU A 582 -29.95 28.65 -18.34
N LEU A 583 -28.69 29.09 -18.23
CA LEU A 583 -27.68 28.89 -19.27
C LEU A 583 -27.50 27.39 -19.61
N PHE A 584 -27.39 26.53 -18.59
CA PHE A 584 -27.26 25.09 -18.83
C PHE A 584 -28.51 24.47 -19.46
N ALA A 585 -29.70 25.00 -19.15
CA ALA A 585 -30.94 24.57 -19.78
C ALA A 585 -31.02 25.02 -21.25
N ASP A 586 -30.62 26.25 -21.57
CA ASP A 586 -30.62 26.81 -22.92
C ASP A 586 -29.69 26.06 -23.87
N TYR A 587 -28.53 25.62 -23.36
CA TYR A 587 -27.58 24.76 -24.09
C TYR A 587 -27.93 23.26 -24.04
N GLU A 588 -29.07 22.88 -23.44
CA GLU A 588 -29.50 21.50 -23.25
C GLU A 588 -28.45 20.59 -22.56
N ILE A 589 -27.68 21.17 -21.62
CA ILE A 589 -26.59 20.50 -20.92
C ILE A 589 -27.15 19.71 -19.73
N LEU A 590 -27.27 18.40 -19.90
CA LEU A 590 -27.58 17.48 -18.82
C LEU A 590 -26.36 17.25 -17.92
N GLN A 591 -26.52 17.41 -16.61
CA GLN A 591 -25.44 17.24 -15.64
C GLN A 591 -25.25 15.77 -15.24
N PRO A 592 -24.01 15.31 -14.98
CA PRO A 592 -23.73 13.91 -14.61
C PRO A 592 -24.30 13.51 -13.25
N PHE A 593 -24.51 14.49 -12.37
CA PHE A 593 -25.14 14.41 -11.06
C PHE A 593 -25.83 15.75 -10.79
N PRO A 594 -26.79 15.86 -9.85
CA PRO A 594 -27.48 17.12 -9.59
C PRO A 594 -26.52 18.12 -8.94
N GLN A 595 -25.85 18.93 -9.76
CA GLN A 595 -24.99 20.02 -9.30
C GLN A 595 -25.83 21.28 -9.11
N LEU A 596 -26.34 21.91 -10.16
CA LEU A 596 -27.07 23.18 -10.07
C LEU A 596 -28.43 23.03 -9.39
N GLY A 597 -29.08 21.88 -9.57
CA GLY A 597 -30.30 21.52 -8.87
C GLY A 597 -30.09 20.93 -7.47
N ARG A 598 -28.85 20.93 -6.93
CA ARG A 598 -28.60 20.34 -5.61
C ARG A 598 -29.26 21.17 -4.51
N PRO A 599 -30.08 20.57 -3.64
CA PRO A 599 -30.69 21.29 -2.54
C PRO A 599 -29.64 21.84 -1.58
N VAL A 600 -29.75 23.12 -1.25
CA VAL A 600 -28.93 23.76 -0.22
C VAL A 600 -29.67 23.74 1.11
N ARG A 601 -28.96 23.41 2.19
CA ARG A 601 -29.47 23.34 3.56
C ARG A 601 -28.60 24.15 4.50
N THR A 602 -29.23 24.74 5.50
CA THR A 602 -28.58 25.52 6.56
C THR A 602 -28.99 25.00 7.92
N LEU A 603 -28.12 25.23 8.90
CA LEU A 603 -28.42 24.97 10.31
C LEU A 603 -29.53 25.91 10.80
N ALA A 604 -30.35 25.40 11.71
CA ALA A 604 -31.27 26.23 12.48
C ALA A 604 -30.53 26.97 13.59
N ASP A 605 -31.16 28.00 14.15
CA ASP A 605 -30.60 28.79 15.25
C ASP A 605 -30.26 27.89 16.45
N GLY A 606 -29.01 27.96 16.92
CA GLY A 606 -28.50 27.20 18.07
C GLY A 606 -27.75 25.90 17.74
N GLU A 607 -28.03 25.24 16.62
CA GLU A 607 -27.45 23.93 16.25
C GLU A 607 -25.92 24.00 15.98
N ALA A 608 -25.42 25.18 15.61
CA ALA A 608 -24.01 25.37 15.27
C ALA A 608 -23.08 25.23 16.48
N ALA A 609 -23.46 25.79 17.64
CA ALA A 609 -22.56 25.93 18.79
C ALA A 609 -22.52 24.68 19.68
N ASP A 610 -23.64 24.00 19.86
CA ASP A 610 -23.73 22.77 20.65
C ASP A 610 -23.39 21.51 19.82
N GLY A 611 -23.40 21.64 18.49
CA GLY A 611 -23.15 20.58 17.54
C GLY A 611 -24.19 19.45 17.60
N ARG A 612 -25.38 19.69 18.16
CA ARG A 612 -26.46 18.70 18.29
C ARG A 612 -27.57 19.03 17.31
N LEU A 613 -28.05 18.03 16.59
CA LEU A 613 -29.12 18.19 15.60
C LEU A 613 -30.41 17.54 16.11
N GLU A 614 -31.05 18.17 17.10
CA GLU A 614 -32.21 17.61 17.83
C GLU A 614 -33.40 17.28 16.92
N ARG A 615 -33.56 18.01 15.80
CA ARG A 615 -34.67 17.83 14.86
C ARG A 615 -34.72 16.45 14.19
N PHE A 616 -33.62 15.70 14.20
CA PHE A 616 -33.57 14.34 13.65
C PHE A 616 -33.69 13.25 14.73
N GLU A 617 -33.66 13.62 16.00
CA GLU A 617 -33.72 12.68 17.12
C GLU A 617 -35.15 12.16 17.33
N GLY A 618 -35.25 10.91 17.78
CA GLY A 618 -36.53 10.25 18.04
C GLY A 618 -37.20 9.64 16.81
N LEU A 619 -36.76 9.99 15.60
CA LEU A 619 -37.32 9.49 14.34
C LEU A 619 -36.95 8.02 14.10
N THR A 620 -37.90 7.25 13.56
CA THR A 620 -37.69 5.84 13.18
C THR A 620 -37.43 5.74 11.69
N VAL A 621 -36.36 5.06 11.30
CA VAL A 621 -35.93 4.90 9.92
C VAL A 621 -35.62 3.44 9.59
N PRO A 622 -35.85 2.98 8.34
CA PRO A 622 -35.48 1.63 7.94
C PRO A 622 -33.95 1.42 8.02
N THR A 623 -33.52 0.27 8.54
CA THR A 623 -32.08 -0.10 8.61
C THR A 623 -31.43 -0.08 7.22
N GLY A 624 -32.18 -0.42 6.18
CA GLY A 624 -31.72 -0.30 4.79
C GLY A 624 -31.28 1.12 4.40
N LYS A 625 -31.96 2.17 4.89
CA LYS A 625 -31.58 3.57 4.63
C LYS A 625 -30.29 3.94 5.36
N ILE A 626 -30.12 3.50 6.62
CA ILE A 626 -28.86 3.65 7.38
C ILE A 626 -27.69 3.01 6.64
N LEU A 627 -27.87 1.78 6.15
CA LEU A 627 -26.83 1.10 5.37
C LEU A 627 -26.54 1.81 4.04
N GLY A 628 -27.54 2.47 3.46
CA GLY A 628 -27.39 3.29 2.25
C GLY A 628 -26.37 4.43 2.43
N LEU A 629 -26.34 5.06 3.61
CA LEU A 629 -25.39 6.14 3.93
C LEU A 629 -23.92 5.73 3.78
N THR A 630 -23.61 4.44 3.93
CA THR A 630 -22.22 3.95 3.78
C THR A 630 -21.64 4.18 2.38
N ARG A 631 -22.50 4.39 1.37
CA ARG A 631 -22.09 4.76 0.01
C ARG A 631 -21.72 6.23 -0.14
N MET A 632 -22.11 7.06 0.84
CA MET A 632 -21.91 8.52 0.85
C MET A 632 -20.81 8.94 1.83
N GLY A 633 -19.94 8.01 2.23
CA GLY A 633 -18.79 8.28 3.10
C GLY A 633 -19.01 8.00 4.58
N TRP A 634 -20.24 7.66 4.99
CA TRP A 634 -20.54 7.27 6.36
C TRP A 634 -19.94 5.91 6.72
N ARG A 635 -19.53 5.77 7.97
CA ARG A 635 -18.88 4.58 8.53
C ARG A 635 -19.72 4.02 9.65
N ARG A 636 -20.03 2.74 9.55
CA ARG A 636 -20.67 1.96 10.62
C ARG A 636 -19.77 1.93 11.85
N GLY A 637 -20.39 1.95 13.02
CA GLY A 637 -19.71 1.77 14.29
C GLY A 637 -19.02 0.41 14.38
N ALA A 638 -18.08 0.28 15.30
CA ALA A 638 -17.53 -1.03 15.62
C ALA A 638 -18.60 -1.88 16.31
N PRO A 639 -18.73 -3.18 15.99
CA PRO A 639 -19.63 -4.07 16.72
C PRO A 639 -19.30 -4.09 18.21
N GLN A 640 -20.30 -3.84 19.05
CA GLN A 640 -20.24 -3.90 20.51
C GLN A 640 -20.77 -5.26 21.00
N ASP A 641 -21.36 -5.29 22.20
CA ASP A 641 -21.96 -6.48 22.78
C ASP A 641 -23.00 -7.11 21.84
N GLY A 642 -22.99 -8.44 21.76
CA GLY A 642 -23.83 -9.19 20.82
C GLY A 642 -23.52 -8.92 19.33
N GLY A 643 -22.43 -8.21 19.02
CA GLY A 643 -22.10 -7.82 17.65
C GLY A 643 -22.99 -6.72 17.09
N VAL A 644 -23.62 -5.91 17.96
CA VAL A 644 -24.51 -4.81 17.56
C VAL A 644 -23.72 -3.52 17.38
N GLU A 645 -24.01 -2.79 16.32
CA GLU A 645 -23.40 -1.49 16.03
C GLU A 645 -24.41 -0.38 16.35
N HIS A 646 -24.16 0.36 17.44
CA HIS A 646 -25.08 1.36 17.97
C HIS A 646 -24.95 2.75 17.34
N TRP A 647 -24.12 2.92 16.30
CA TRP A 647 -24.01 4.20 15.62
C TRP A 647 -23.50 4.07 14.18
N ILE A 648 -23.73 5.13 13.41
CA ILE A 648 -23.05 5.42 12.16
C ILE A 648 -22.44 6.82 12.25
N SER A 649 -21.32 7.06 11.57
CA SER A 649 -20.58 8.31 11.71
C SER A 649 -19.97 8.82 10.40
N TRP A 650 -19.81 10.12 10.28
CA TRP A 650 -19.11 10.76 9.16
C TRP A 650 -18.10 11.76 9.69
N THR A 651 -16.83 11.53 9.39
CA THR A 651 -15.75 12.49 9.65
C THR A 651 -15.74 13.52 8.53
N LEU A 652 -16.21 14.73 8.82
CA LEU A 652 -16.31 15.86 7.88
C LEU A 652 -14.99 16.63 7.82
N ASP A 653 -14.32 16.76 8.96
CA ASP A 653 -13.01 17.38 9.13
C ASP A 653 -12.17 16.52 10.10
N PRO A 654 -10.82 16.53 10.05
CA PRO A 654 -10.00 15.78 11.01
C PRO A 654 -10.35 15.99 12.50
N LYS A 655 -10.98 17.12 12.87
CA LYS A 655 -11.41 17.42 14.23
C LYS A 655 -12.90 17.21 14.49
N VAL A 656 -13.71 17.02 13.45
CA VAL A 656 -15.17 16.97 13.57
C VAL A 656 -15.73 15.71 12.88
N THR A 657 -16.30 14.85 13.69
CA THR A 657 -17.03 13.65 13.28
C THR A 657 -18.46 13.73 13.77
N VAL A 658 -19.42 13.66 12.86
CA VAL A 658 -20.83 13.57 13.21
C VAL A 658 -21.18 12.11 13.49
N VAL A 659 -21.89 11.86 14.58
CA VAL A 659 -22.33 10.54 15.02
C VAL A 659 -23.86 10.54 15.11
N VAL A 660 -24.47 9.56 14.45
CA VAL A 660 -25.89 9.23 14.55
C VAL A 660 -25.99 7.95 15.37
N GLU A 661 -26.53 8.07 16.59
CA GLU A 661 -26.75 6.95 17.51
C GLU A 661 -28.06 6.24 17.15
N LEU A 662 -28.01 4.91 17.17
CA LEU A 662 -29.05 4.02 16.69
C LEU A 662 -29.53 3.11 17.83
N SER A 663 -30.84 3.02 17.99
CA SER A 663 -31.49 2.10 18.92
C SER A 663 -32.51 1.25 18.15
N PRO A 664 -32.43 -0.09 18.20
CA PRO A 664 -31.54 -0.91 19.03
C PRO A 664 -30.10 -1.03 18.51
N GLY A 665 -29.80 -0.56 17.30
CA GLY A 665 -28.52 -0.75 16.61
C GLY A 665 -28.59 -1.80 15.50
N VAL A 666 -27.56 -1.87 14.66
CA VAL A 666 -27.50 -2.82 13.53
C VAL A 666 -26.67 -4.05 13.93
N ALA A 667 -27.29 -5.24 13.91
CA ALA A 667 -26.55 -6.48 14.20
C ALA A 667 -25.63 -6.86 13.03
N ALA A 668 -24.31 -6.88 13.25
CA ALA A 668 -23.33 -7.07 12.18
C ALA A 668 -23.43 -8.44 11.50
N GLY A 669 -23.85 -9.47 12.25
CA GLY A 669 -24.06 -10.82 11.73
C GLY A 669 -25.39 -11.04 11.00
N SER A 670 -26.36 -10.14 11.17
CA SER A 670 -27.69 -10.23 10.55
C SER A 670 -28.33 -8.83 10.52
N VAL A 671 -28.05 -8.07 9.46
CA VAL A 671 -28.42 -6.63 9.39
C VAL A 671 -29.93 -6.40 9.34
N ASP A 672 -30.70 -7.42 9.00
CA ASP A 672 -32.15 -7.49 8.93
C ASP A 672 -32.82 -7.90 10.25
N LEU A 673 -32.05 -8.28 11.27
CA LEU A 673 -32.57 -8.65 12.60
C LEU A 673 -33.40 -7.53 13.24
N PHE A 674 -32.95 -6.28 13.04
CA PHE A 674 -33.67 -5.09 13.46
C PHE A 674 -33.98 -4.28 12.19
N PRO A 675 -35.17 -4.42 11.59
CA PRO A 675 -35.48 -3.80 10.29
C PRO A 675 -35.65 -2.27 10.38
N GLU A 676 -35.88 -1.74 11.57
CA GLU A 676 -36.04 -0.32 11.86
C GLU A 676 -35.08 0.12 12.96
N GLN A 677 -34.64 1.38 12.88
CA GLN A 677 -33.77 2.03 13.86
C GLN A 677 -34.41 3.32 14.31
N LYS A 678 -34.46 3.55 15.61
CA LYS A 678 -34.70 4.87 16.17
C LYS A 678 -33.38 5.64 16.21
N ILE A 679 -33.39 6.85 15.66
CA ILE A 679 -32.28 7.79 15.82
C ILE A 679 -32.31 8.29 17.26
N ALA A 680 -31.43 7.78 18.11
CA ALA A 680 -31.39 8.14 19.52
C ALA A 680 -30.79 9.54 19.71
N ARG A 681 -29.76 9.86 18.93
CA ARG A 681 -29.04 11.14 19.02
C ARG A 681 -28.29 11.46 17.73
N VAL A 682 -28.14 12.76 17.41
CA VAL A 682 -27.28 13.22 16.32
C VAL A 682 -26.38 14.35 16.81
N ARG A 683 -25.06 14.18 16.70
CA ARG A 683 -24.09 15.13 17.27
C ARG A 683 -22.75 15.20 16.58
N ALA A 684 -22.06 16.33 16.70
CA ALA A 684 -20.65 16.49 16.40
C ALA A 684 -19.75 16.10 17.58
N GLY A 685 -18.67 15.39 17.29
CA GLY A 685 -17.65 15.00 18.25
C GLY A 685 -16.25 14.94 17.63
N ARG A 686 -15.23 14.70 18.44
CA ARG A 686 -13.82 14.61 17.97
C ARG A 686 -13.47 13.27 17.32
N ALA A 687 -14.30 12.26 17.50
CA ALA A 687 -14.10 10.91 16.99
C ALA A 687 -15.43 10.14 16.94
N ALA A 688 -15.47 9.09 16.13
CA ALA A 688 -16.59 8.16 16.09
C ALA A 688 -16.79 7.43 17.43
N GLY A 689 -18.04 7.11 17.77
CA GLY A 689 -18.41 6.39 18.99
C GLY A 689 -19.64 6.97 19.69
N GLU A 690 -20.21 6.21 20.62
CA GLU A 690 -21.31 6.64 21.49
C GLU A 690 -21.04 7.97 22.21
N TYR A 691 -22.12 8.62 22.63
CA TYR A 691 -22.08 9.84 23.42
C TYR A 691 -21.16 9.72 24.64
N HIS A 692 -20.11 10.53 24.63
CA HIS A 692 -19.34 10.82 25.83
C HIS A 692 -19.04 12.33 25.87
N PRO A 693 -19.32 13.03 26.99
CA PRO A 693 -19.10 14.48 27.12
C PRO A 693 -17.67 14.91 26.79
N SER A 694 -16.67 14.08 27.16
CA SER A 694 -15.25 14.34 26.85
C SER A 694 -14.87 14.22 25.37
N ARG A 695 -15.79 13.78 24.51
CA ARG A 695 -15.59 13.62 23.06
C ARG A 695 -16.34 14.68 22.24
N THR A 696 -16.86 15.73 22.87
CA THR A 696 -17.51 16.86 22.19
C THR A 696 -16.51 17.66 21.35
N ALA A 697 -16.93 18.07 20.15
CA ALA A 697 -16.15 18.95 19.30
C ALA A 697 -16.14 20.36 19.91
N GLU A 698 -14.97 20.99 20.00
CA GLU A 698 -14.90 22.43 20.30
C GLU A 698 -15.59 23.19 19.14
N ASN A 699 -16.52 24.09 19.46
CA ASN A 699 -17.36 24.86 18.52
C ASN A 699 -18.34 24.04 17.66
N GLY A 700 -18.64 22.80 18.02
CA GLY A 700 -19.72 22.02 17.41
C GLY A 700 -19.60 21.89 15.88
N LEU A 701 -20.54 22.49 15.16
CA LEU A 701 -20.60 22.55 13.69
C LEU A 701 -20.28 23.96 13.14
N ALA A 702 -20.01 24.95 13.99
CA ALA A 702 -19.89 26.35 13.60
C ALA A 702 -18.69 26.65 12.69
N ASP A 703 -17.57 25.95 12.89
CA ASP A 703 -16.32 26.16 12.13
C ASP A 703 -16.21 25.27 10.88
N LEU A 704 -17.26 24.51 10.55
CA LEU A 704 -17.26 23.64 9.38
C LEU A 704 -17.54 24.41 8.09
N ASP A 705 -17.02 23.90 6.98
CA ASP A 705 -17.38 24.37 5.65
C ASP A 705 -18.90 24.26 5.44
N ALA A 706 -19.54 25.36 5.01
CA ALA A 706 -20.98 25.41 4.78
C ALA A 706 -21.47 24.35 3.77
N VAL A 707 -20.61 23.95 2.82
CA VAL A 707 -20.91 22.83 1.90
C VAL A 707 -21.06 21.54 2.68
N LEU A 708 -20.08 21.18 3.52
CA LEU A 708 -20.12 19.95 4.33
C LEU A 708 -21.32 19.93 5.29
N VAL A 709 -21.69 21.08 5.85
CA VAL A 709 -22.88 21.22 6.68
C VAL A 709 -24.15 20.99 5.87
N SER A 710 -24.28 21.61 4.69
CA SER A 710 -25.45 21.40 3.82
C SER A 710 -25.59 19.93 3.41
N GLU A 711 -24.49 19.27 3.08
CA GLU A 711 -24.47 17.86 2.68
C GLU A 711 -24.80 16.91 3.83
N LEU A 712 -24.27 17.17 5.03
CA LEU A 712 -24.67 16.47 6.25
C LEU A 712 -26.19 16.55 6.46
N LEU A 713 -26.76 17.75 6.35
CA LEU A 713 -28.19 17.97 6.57
C LEU A 713 -29.03 17.29 5.49
N ALA A 714 -28.59 17.32 4.23
CA ALA A 714 -29.25 16.63 3.13
C ALA A 714 -29.27 15.10 3.35
N ASP A 715 -28.17 14.51 3.81
CA ASP A 715 -28.10 13.08 4.15
C ASP A 715 -29.07 12.71 5.27
N LEU A 716 -29.15 13.54 6.32
CA LEU A 716 -30.05 13.31 7.47
C LEU A 716 -31.53 13.51 7.09
N GLU A 717 -31.84 14.49 6.25
CA GLU A 717 -33.20 14.68 5.72
C GLU A 717 -33.61 13.52 4.81
N ASN A 718 -32.74 13.06 3.92
CA ASN A 718 -33.01 11.89 3.06
C ASN A 718 -33.18 10.60 3.88
N LEU A 719 -32.39 10.45 4.94
CA LEU A 719 -32.52 9.35 5.89
C LEU A 719 -33.90 9.33 6.55
N THR A 720 -34.42 10.51 6.89
CA THR A 720 -35.64 10.68 7.70
C THR A 720 -36.91 10.99 6.89
N ALA A 721 -36.77 11.22 5.58
CA ALA A 721 -37.90 11.32 4.67
C ALA A 721 -38.73 10.03 4.68
N SER A 722 -40.05 10.17 4.72
CA SER A 722 -41.01 9.05 4.76
C SER A 722 -41.07 8.27 3.46
#